data_AF-A0A813KSB1-F1
#
_entry.id   AF-A0A813KSB1-F1
#
_cell.length_a   1.000
_cell.length_b   1.000
_cell.length_c   1.000
_cell.angle_alpha   90.00
_cell.angle_beta   90.00
_cell.angle_gamma   90.00
#
_symmetry.space_group_name_H-M   'P 1'
#
loop_
_entity.id
_entity.type
_entity.pdbx_description
1 polymer ?
#
loop_
_entity_poly.entity_id
_entity_poly.type
_entity_poly.pdbx_seq_one_letter_code
_entity_poly.pdbx_strand_id
1 'polypeptide(L)'
;MDFLGDYTLHTYLHLRQTGTARNSTMLPFQEVQSIFAHMLKAIAHCHAHHVCHRDIKFKNAMINSDGRVTMVDFGLAVHVAPGQELHDSCGTVPFAAPEVLICSPSKGYDGTAADIWSLAICLIEMLCGLGTVESIVGLTQDDVSNFEHIASQCLLLCTEYVHQLVLSYAGKDVQGVHRDSLTKVMRCVFLENSKTRMTVREIGSLEAFSAQTGPLPKPVSRRHEDSVRADEDARSHSTGHQVDGEADSLALRFEDVKAAVIEEVQNVQVIDVHTHLLPPSHGKLMLWGIDELLTYHYLVSEYFMVGVITTLQKLGLGDLSDLKGIRAWFAAQDLDEHVDRVFRLARVRYAVMTNIPYVEDEAQHWRVATPKPVTPRLRTALRIDSFLKGDWASVSQALKADGLEETLEGAKQYLRKWAQIYKPEYMMASTPHDWRYPEPAAAASMKPLVRAFAGFGASELLEQVVAPVCEELSLPIALKLGAWRGMSPELNPCCGGDGVASADIASLQALCAKFPRVKFLATVLSRANQHEVTVVAQKTRNLHLYGCWWYCNNPSIIEELTKMRVELLGTAFTAQHSDCRVLEQMLYKWEHSREVIGQALGPYYERLVRRGWRLTRGELRRDVQLLLAGSYEAFMAR
;
A
#
# COMPACT_ATOMS: atom_id res chain seq x y z
N MET A 1 9.96 -37.28 -11.68
CA MET A 1 10.13 -35.82 -11.65
C MET A 1 10.87 -35.53 -10.36
N ASP A 2 12.19 -35.40 -10.45
CA ASP A 2 13.03 -35.13 -9.29
C ASP A 2 12.70 -33.71 -8.77
N PHE A 3 12.61 -33.61 -7.45
CA PHE A 3 12.15 -32.46 -6.68
C PHE A 3 12.92 -31.17 -7.08
N LEU A 4 12.24 -30.24 -7.78
CA LEU A 4 12.82 -29.02 -8.32
C LEU A 4 12.91 -27.92 -7.25
N GLY A 5 13.75 -28.09 -6.24
CA GLY A 5 14.09 -27.06 -5.24
C GLY A 5 12.99 -26.73 -4.23
N ASP A 6 13.38 -26.07 -3.13
CA ASP A 6 12.47 -25.74 -2.02
C ASP A 6 11.82 -24.36 -2.20
N TYR A 7 12.52 -23.43 -2.88
CA TYR A 7 12.07 -22.05 -3.11
C TYR A 7 12.54 -21.52 -4.45
N THR A 8 11.87 -20.49 -4.97
CA THR A 8 12.49 -19.62 -5.99
C THR A 8 13.66 -18.86 -5.36
N LEU A 9 14.67 -18.53 -6.16
CA LEU A 9 15.81 -17.72 -5.73
C LEU A 9 15.33 -16.33 -5.28
N HIS A 10 14.23 -15.82 -5.86
CA HIS A 10 13.58 -14.59 -5.41
C HIS A 10 13.08 -14.72 -3.97
N THR A 11 12.33 -15.78 -3.68
CA THR A 11 11.85 -16.08 -2.33
C THR A 11 13.02 -16.31 -1.35
N TYR A 12 14.06 -17.03 -1.76
CA TYR A 12 15.25 -17.27 -0.94
C TYR A 12 15.98 -15.97 -0.56
N LEU A 13 16.22 -15.09 -1.54
CA LEU A 13 16.85 -13.79 -1.32
C LEU A 13 15.96 -12.87 -0.47
N HIS A 14 14.65 -12.88 -0.70
CA HIS A 14 13.68 -12.06 0.05
C HIS A 14 13.53 -12.51 1.51
N LEU A 15 13.45 -13.83 1.77
CA LEU A 15 13.41 -14.38 3.13
C LEU A 15 14.69 -14.06 3.91
N ARG A 16 15.84 -14.01 3.24
CA ARG A 16 17.10 -13.60 3.87
C ARG A 16 17.18 -12.10 4.16
N GLN A 17 16.63 -11.26 3.29
CA GLN A 17 16.52 -9.82 3.56
C GLN A 17 15.65 -9.51 4.78
N THR A 18 14.65 -10.36 5.07
CA THR A 18 13.67 -10.15 6.14
C THR A 18 13.98 -10.91 7.43
N GLY A 19 14.93 -11.86 7.42
CA GLY A 19 15.09 -12.88 8.47
C GLY A 19 16.23 -12.77 9.49
N THR A 20 17.17 -11.81 9.41
CA THR A 20 18.28 -11.74 10.42
C THR A 20 18.65 -10.33 10.88
N ALA A 21 18.70 -10.16 12.20
CA ALA A 21 19.31 -9.02 12.88
C ALA A 21 20.81 -8.91 12.56
N ARG A 22 21.19 -8.04 11.61
CA ARG A 22 22.44 -7.23 11.50
C ARG A 22 22.67 -6.79 10.03
N ASN A 23 22.42 -5.52 9.75
CA ASN A 23 23.10 -4.63 8.77
C ASN A 23 23.83 -5.22 7.54
N SER A 24 23.19 -6.07 6.72
CA SER A 24 23.66 -6.30 5.35
C SER A 24 22.53 -6.75 4.44
N THR A 25 22.10 -5.87 3.53
CA THR A 25 21.19 -6.18 2.41
C THR A 25 21.85 -7.04 1.32
N MET A 26 23.14 -7.35 1.47
CA MET A 26 24.00 -8.00 0.48
C MET A 26 24.30 -9.45 0.88
N LEU A 27 24.27 -10.37 -0.09
CA LEU A 27 24.74 -11.73 0.11
C LEU A 27 26.25 -11.76 0.34
N PRO A 28 26.78 -12.67 1.17
CA PRO A 28 28.21 -12.91 1.26
C PRO A 28 28.78 -13.22 -0.13
N PHE A 29 29.91 -12.61 -0.47
CA PHE A 29 30.53 -12.74 -1.79
C PHE A 29 30.70 -14.18 -2.28
N GLN A 30 31.09 -15.11 -1.38
CA GLN A 30 31.25 -16.54 -1.71
C GLN A 30 29.93 -17.22 -2.11
N GLU A 31 28.82 -16.76 -1.56
CA GLU A 31 27.49 -17.30 -1.85
C GLU A 31 26.97 -16.76 -3.18
N VAL A 32 27.16 -15.45 -3.44
CA VAL A 32 26.89 -14.84 -4.75
C VAL A 32 27.68 -15.57 -5.84
N GLN A 33 28.96 -15.86 -5.58
CA GLN A 33 29.81 -16.62 -6.48
C GLN A 33 29.23 -18.00 -6.81
N SER A 34 28.80 -18.75 -5.79
CA SER A 34 28.22 -20.09 -5.97
C SER A 34 26.91 -20.06 -6.76
N ILE A 35 25.96 -19.20 -6.36
CA ILE A 35 24.64 -19.06 -6.99
C ILE A 35 24.79 -18.62 -8.45
N PHE A 36 25.60 -17.59 -8.69
CA PHE A 36 25.83 -17.07 -10.04
C PHE A 36 26.52 -18.09 -10.93
N ALA A 37 27.47 -18.88 -10.41
CA ALA A 37 28.12 -19.94 -11.18
C ALA A 37 27.13 -21.04 -11.62
N HIS A 38 26.15 -21.40 -10.78
CA HIS A 38 25.10 -22.35 -11.16
C HIS A 38 24.19 -21.79 -12.26
N MET A 39 23.74 -20.54 -12.14
CA MET A 39 22.94 -19.88 -13.18
C MET A 39 23.71 -19.80 -14.50
N LEU A 40 24.97 -19.37 -14.47
CA LEU A 40 25.82 -19.27 -15.64
C LEU A 40 26.03 -20.62 -16.32
N LYS A 41 26.26 -21.71 -15.55
CA LYS A 41 26.39 -23.06 -16.09
C LYS A 41 25.11 -23.53 -16.78
N ALA A 42 23.95 -23.25 -16.19
CA ALA A 42 22.65 -23.61 -16.77
C ALA A 42 22.41 -22.89 -18.10
N ILE A 43 22.66 -21.57 -18.16
CA ILE A 43 22.47 -20.78 -19.38
C ILE A 43 23.52 -21.12 -20.45
N ALA A 44 24.77 -21.35 -20.06
CA ALA A 44 25.81 -21.82 -20.99
C ALA A 44 25.44 -23.17 -21.62
N HIS A 45 24.81 -24.08 -20.86
CA HIS A 45 24.28 -25.32 -21.38
C HIS A 45 23.13 -25.09 -22.37
N CYS A 46 22.20 -24.19 -22.07
CA CYS A 46 21.11 -23.82 -22.99
C CYS A 46 21.66 -23.25 -24.31
N HIS A 47 22.60 -22.30 -24.23
CA HIS A 47 23.22 -21.68 -25.41
C HIS A 47 24.01 -22.68 -26.24
N ALA A 48 24.69 -23.66 -25.62
CA ALA A 48 25.37 -24.74 -26.33
C ALA A 48 24.41 -25.65 -27.12
N HIS A 49 23.15 -25.72 -26.72
CA HIS A 49 22.08 -26.43 -27.41
C HIS A 49 21.19 -25.51 -28.26
N HIS A 50 21.69 -24.30 -28.56
CA HIS A 50 20.99 -23.31 -29.37
C HIS A 50 19.65 -22.86 -28.77
N VAL A 51 19.51 -22.85 -27.45
CA VAL A 51 18.31 -22.38 -26.75
C VAL A 51 18.60 -21.07 -26.03
N CYS A 52 17.83 -20.02 -26.31
CA CYS A 52 17.84 -18.76 -25.54
C CYS A 52 16.66 -18.76 -24.58
N HIS A 53 16.88 -18.42 -23.30
CA HIS A 53 15.86 -18.48 -22.25
C HIS A 53 14.92 -17.27 -22.26
N ARG A 54 15.47 -16.07 -22.49
CA ARG A 54 14.76 -14.80 -22.71
C ARG A 54 13.90 -14.24 -21.55
N ASP A 55 13.93 -14.87 -20.37
CA ASP A 55 13.27 -14.37 -19.16
C ASP A 55 14.02 -14.79 -17.89
N ILE A 56 15.33 -14.55 -17.88
CA ILE A 56 16.19 -14.87 -16.74
C ILE A 56 15.96 -13.83 -15.65
N LYS A 57 15.45 -14.28 -14.51
CA LYS A 57 15.20 -13.49 -13.30
C LYS A 57 15.17 -14.42 -12.09
N PHE A 58 15.23 -13.85 -10.88
CA PHE A 58 15.23 -14.66 -9.65
C PHE A 58 13.98 -15.53 -9.45
N LYS A 59 12.83 -15.14 -10.01
CA LYS A 59 11.59 -15.93 -9.95
C LYS A 59 11.66 -17.19 -10.83
N ASN A 60 12.51 -17.18 -11.86
CA ASN A 60 12.70 -18.28 -12.81
C ASN A 60 13.97 -19.10 -12.51
N ALA A 61 14.50 -18.97 -11.30
CA ALA A 61 15.58 -19.80 -10.79
C ALA A 61 15.12 -20.43 -9.47
N MET A 62 15.21 -21.75 -9.33
CA MET A 62 14.90 -22.47 -8.10
C MET A 62 16.19 -22.76 -7.33
N ILE A 63 16.16 -22.65 -6.01
CA ILE A 63 17.26 -23.03 -5.13
C ILE A 63 16.78 -24.08 -4.11
N ASN A 64 17.61 -25.09 -3.87
CA ASN A 64 17.34 -26.14 -2.89
C ASN A 64 18.11 -25.90 -1.58
N SER A 65 17.80 -26.70 -0.55
CA SER A 65 18.48 -26.70 0.75
C SER A 65 20.01 -26.82 0.69
N ASP A 66 20.55 -27.43 -0.37
CA ASP A 66 21.99 -27.60 -0.59
C ASP A 66 22.65 -26.40 -1.30
N GLY A 67 21.88 -25.34 -1.61
CA GLY A 67 22.37 -24.14 -2.30
C GLY A 67 22.60 -24.33 -3.81
N ARG A 68 22.05 -25.39 -4.41
CA ARG A 68 22.10 -25.62 -5.87
C ARG A 68 20.98 -24.86 -6.57
N VAL A 69 21.33 -24.19 -7.68
CA VAL A 69 20.37 -23.41 -8.47
C VAL A 69 20.03 -24.13 -9.77
N THR A 70 18.74 -24.19 -10.09
CA THR A 70 18.22 -24.74 -11.36
C THR A 70 17.35 -23.71 -12.04
N MET A 71 17.58 -23.44 -13.33
CA MET A 71 16.72 -22.55 -14.12
C MET A 71 15.41 -23.25 -14.46
N VAL A 72 14.30 -22.53 -14.34
CA VAL A 72 12.94 -23.03 -14.59
C VAL A 72 12.17 -22.04 -15.46
N ASP A 73 10.99 -22.44 -15.92
CA ASP A 73 10.12 -21.64 -16.77
C ASP A 73 10.73 -21.25 -18.13
N PHE A 74 10.71 -22.21 -19.05
CA PHE A 74 11.13 -22.04 -20.44
C PHE A 74 9.98 -21.56 -21.34
N GLY A 75 8.91 -20.96 -20.78
CA GLY A 75 7.73 -20.55 -21.53
C GLY A 75 8.00 -19.50 -22.62
N LEU A 76 9.08 -18.73 -22.48
CA LEU A 76 9.56 -17.73 -23.46
C LEU A 76 10.84 -18.16 -24.19
N ALA A 77 11.32 -19.38 -23.92
CA ALA A 77 12.56 -19.87 -24.50
C ALA A 77 12.35 -20.28 -25.96
N VAL A 78 13.37 -20.06 -26.79
CA VAL A 78 13.32 -20.38 -28.23
C VAL A 78 14.62 -21.01 -28.70
N HIS A 79 14.50 -21.90 -29.70
CA HIS A 79 15.66 -22.37 -30.44
C HIS A 79 16.11 -21.31 -31.45
N VAL A 80 17.40 -20.96 -31.43
CA VAL A 80 18.00 -19.93 -32.28
C VAL A 80 19.15 -20.54 -33.06
N ALA A 81 19.03 -20.59 -34.39
CA ALA A 81 20.13 -21.03 -35.23
C ALA A 81 21.35 -20.08 -35.06
N PRO A 82 22.59 -20.57 -35.24
CA PRO A 82 23.77 -19.69 -35.17
C PRO A 82 23.64 -18.45 -36.07
N GLY A 83 23.69 -17.26 -35.46
CA GLY A 83 23.57 -15.97 -36.16
C GLY A 83 22.14 -15.53 -36.50
N GLN A 84 21.11 -16.26 -36.04
CA GLN A 84 19.72 -15.84 -36.19
C GLN A 84 19.36 -14.74 -35.17
N GLU A 85 18.83 -13.63 -35.67
CA GLU A 85 18.30 -12.55 -34.83
C GLU A 85 16.84 -12.81 -34.43
N LEU A 86 16.48 -12.35 -33.24
CA LEU A 86 15.12 -12.37 -32.70
C LEU A 86 14.49 -10.98 -32.84
N HIS A 87 13.18 -10.94 -33.09
CA HIS A 87 12.47 -9.69 -33.40
C HIS A 87 11.26 -9.42 -32.49
N ASP A 88 10.98 -10.35 -31.59
CA ASP A 88 9.88 -10.32 -30.65
C ASP A 88 10.34 -9.81 -29.27
N SER A 89 9.63 -8.80 -28.77
CA SER A 89 9.90 -8.20 -27.46
C SER A 89 9.29 -9.06 -26.36
N CYS A 90 10.10 -9.44 -25.38
CA CYS A 90 9.71 -10.35 -24.30
C CYS A 90 10.65 -10.19 -23.09
N GLY A 91 10.32 -10.87 -21.99
CA GLY A 91 11.10 -10.83 -20.76
C GLY A 91 10.59 -9.79 -19.77
N THR A 92 11.22 -9.75 -18.60
CA THR A 92 10.75 -8.96 -17.45
C THR A 92 11.67 -7.77 -17.18
N VAL A 93 11.13 -6.55 -17.15
CA VAL A 93 11.85 -5.36 -16.66
C VAL A 93 12.06 -5.47 -15.13
N PRO A 94 13.22 -5.13 -14.57
CA PRO A 94 14.40 -4.50 -15.19
C PRO A 94 15.46 -5.47 -15.75
N PHE A 95 15.18 -6.78 -15.78
CA PHE A 95 16.15 -7.80 -16.22
C PHE A 95 16.31 -7.88 -17.74
N ALA A 96 15.26 -7.56 -18.51
CA ALA A 96 15.31 -7.61 -19.97
C ALA A 96 16.34 -6.63 -20.56
N ALA A 97 17.08 -7.09 -21.56
CA ALA A 97 18.07 -6.28 -22.24
C ALA A 97 17.40 -5.15 -23.06
N PRO A 98 18.00 -3.95 -23.14
CA PRO A 98 17.39 -2.83 -23.84
C PRO A 98 17.13 -3.12 -25.32
N GLU A 99 18.00 -3.88 -25.98
CA GLU A 99 17.82 -4.33 -27.36
C GLU A 99 16.57 -5.21 -27.56
N VAL A 100 16.10 -5.92 -26.53
CA VAL A 100 14.85 -6.70 -26.54
C VAL A 100 13.63 -5.79 -26.41
N LEU A 101 13.75 -4.71 -25.65
CA LEU A 101 12.65 -3.76 -25.42
C LEU A 101 12.42 -2.84 -26.62
N ILE A 102 13.47 -2.57 -27.40
CA ILE A 102 13.42 -1.69 -28.58
C ILE A 102 13.41 -2.47 -29.91
N CYS A 103 13.33 -3.80 -29.87
CA CYS A 103 13.34 -4.62 -31.07
C CYS A 103 12.09 -4.34 -31.92
N SER A 104 12.24 -4.56 -33.22
CA SER A 104 11.15 -4.36 -34.18
C SER A 104 11.27 -5.38 -35.31
N PRO A 105 10.24 -5.50 -36.18
CA PRO A 105 10.32 -6.36 -37.36
C PRO A 105 11.53 -6.07 -38.28
N SER A 106 12.11 -4.86 -38.21
CA SER A 106 13.28 -4.45 -39.00
C SER A 106 14.59 -4.37 -38.22
N LYS A 107 14.56 -4.55 -36.89
CA LYS A 107 15.74 -4.49 -36.02
C LYS A 107 15.70 -5.63 -35.01
N GLY A 108 16.45 -6.68 -35.28
CA GLY A 108 16.55 -7.84 -34.41
C GLY A 108 17.61 -7.69 -33.33
N TYR A 109 17.68 -8.66 -32.44
CA TYR A 109 18.68 -8.75 -31.37
C TYR A 109 19.24 -10.18 -31.25
N ASP A 110 20.41 -10.30 -30.65
CA ASP A 110 21.01 -11.58 -30.29
C ASP A 110 20.43 -12.08 -28.97
N GLY A 111 19.63 -13.15 -29.03
CA GLY A 111 19.00 -13.75 -27.85
C GLY A 111 20.00 -14.29 -26.83
N THR A 112 21.19 -14.74 -27.27
CA THR A 112 22.23 -15.21 -26.36
C THR A 112 22.86 -14.05 -25.60
N ALA A 113 23.07 -12.91 -26.26
CA ALA A 113 23.57 -11.69 -25.62
C ALA A 113 22.55 -11.12 -24.61
N ALA A 114 21.26 -11.15 -24.95
CA ALA A 114 20.18 -10.70 -24.07
C ALA A 114 20.05 -11.54 -22.78
N ASP A 115 20.29 -12.86 -22.86
CA ASP A 115 20.35 -13.73 -21.68
C ASP A 115 21.53 -13.38 -20.77
N ILE A 116 22.69 -13.04 -21.35
CA ILE A 116 23.87 -12.62 -20.58
C ILE A 116 23.62 -11.28 -19.87
N TRP A 117 22.93 -10.34 -20.51
CA TRP A 117 22.50 -9.10 -19.86
C TRP A 117 21.62 -9.39 -18.64
N SER A 118 20.63 -10.25 -18.79
CA SER A 118 19.71 -10.62 -17.71
C SER A 118 20.44 -11.26 -16.52
N LEU A 119 21.47 -12.09 -16.79
CA LEU A 119 22.37 -12.61 -15.77
C LEU A 119 23.17 -11.51 -15.06
N ALA A 120 23.66 -10.50 -15.78
CA ALA A 120 24.38 -9.39 -15.18
C ALA A 120 23.50 -8.57 -14.23
N ILE A 121 22.24 -8.32 -14.59
CA ILE A 121 21.27 -7.67 -13.68
C ILE A 121 21.05 -8.51 -12.42
N CYS A 122 20.89 -9.83 -12.56
CA CYS A 122 20.79 -10.73 -11.40
C CYS A 122 22.04 -10.67 -10.51
N LEU A 123 23.24 -10.58 -11.09
CA LEU A 123 24.48 -10.45 -10.32
C LEU A 123 24.53 -9.14 -9.53
N ILE A 124 24.15 -8.02 -10.15
CA ILE A 124 24.11 -6.71 -9.50
C ILE A 124 23.12 -6.73 -8.33
N GLU A 125 21.93 -7.28 -8.53
CA GLU A 125 20.95 -7.37 -7.45
C GLU A 125 21.38 -8.33 -6.31
N MET A 126 22.13 -9.40 -6.60
CA MET A 126 22.71 -10.23 -5.54
C MET A 126 23.81 -9.51 -4.73
N LEU A 127 24.60 -8.66 -5.39
CA LEU A 127 25.71 -7.92 -4.77
C LEU A 127 25.24 -6.69 -4.01
N CYS A 128 24.22 -5.98 -4.50
CA CYS A 128 23.77 -4.70 -3.96
C CYS A 128 22.44 -4.81 -3.17
N GLY A 129 21.68 -5.88 -3.37
CA GLY A 129 20.36 -6.12 -2.78
C GLY A 129 19.23 -6.10 -3.82
N LEU A 130 18.19 -6.92 -3.60
CA LEU A 130 17.01 -6.96 -4.46
C LEU A 130 16.36 -5.59 -4.60
N GLY A 131 15.91 -5.25 -5.82
CA GLY A 131 15.26 -3.98 -6.12
C GLY A 131 16.21 -2.78 -6.26
N THR A 132 17.53 -2.98 -6.11
CA THR A 132 18.51 -1.91 -6.31
C THR A 132 18.49 -1.38 -7.73
N VAL A 133 18.37 -2.26 -8.74
CA VAL A 133 18.35 -1.84 -10.14
C VAL A 133 17.06 -1.08 -10.45
N GLU A 134 15.91 -1.54 -9.97
CA GLU A 134 14.64 -0.81 -10.11
C GLU A 134 14.70 0.57 -9.42
N SER A 135 15.30 0.66 -8.23
CA SER A 135 15.47 1.91 -7.49
C SER A 135 16.46 2.89 -8.13
N ILE A 136 17.51 2.39 -8.80
CA ILE A 136 18.52 3.24 -9.48
C ILE A 136 18.01 3.71 -10.83
N VAL A 137 17.30 2.84 -11.54
CA VAL A 137 16.91 3.07 -12.94
C VAL A 137 15.52 3.71 -13.02
N GLY A 138 14.71 3.65 -11.95
CA GLY A 138 13.43 4.37 -11.85
C GLY A 138 12.35 3.89 -12.83
N LEU A 139 12.48 2.67 -13.36
CA LEU A 139 11.62 2.15 -14.42
C LEU A 139 10.33 1.56 -13.88
N THR A 140 9.20 2.12 -14.31
CA THR A 140 7.95 1.37 -14.50
C THR A 140 7.87 0.89 -15.96
N GLN A 141 6.97 -0.05 -16.24
CA GLN A 141 6.82 -0.71 -17.55
C GLN A 141 6.52 0.26 -18.72
N ASP A 142 6.24 1.54 -18.44
CA ASP A 142 5.80 2.55 -19.39
C ASP A 142 6.89 3.57 -19.82
N ASP A 143 8.08 3.60 -19.19
CA ASP A 143 9.11 4.64 -19.42
C ASP A 143 10.19 4.25 -20.46
N VAL A 144 9.73 3.87 -21.65
CA VAL A 144 10.52 3.46 -22.84
C VAL A 144 11.22 4.68 -23.51
N SER A 145 11.28 5.84 -22.86
CA SER A 145 11.74 7.10 -23.49
C SER A 145 13.13 7.60 -23.04
N ASN A 146 13.77 6.97 -22.05
CA ASN A 146 15.03 7.47 -21.48
C ASN A 146 16.19 6.44 -21.48
N PHE A 147 16.23 5.58 -22.50
CA PHE A 147 17.15 4.44 -22.60
C PHE A 147 18.66 4.77 -22.61
N GLU A 148 19.09 5.90 -23.17
CA GLU A 148 20.52 6.26 -23.18
C GLU A 148 21.04 6.59 -21.77
N HIS A 149 20.18 7.17 -20.92
CA HIS A 149 20.49 7.42 -19.52
C HIS A 149 20.59 6.10 -18.73
N ILE A 150 19.71 5.15 -19.02
CA ILE A 150 19.66 3.83 -18.37
C ILE A 150 20.89 3.00 -18.73
N ALA A 151 21.22 2.92 -20.02
CA ALA A 151 22.40 2.21 -20.50
C ALA A 151 23.69 2.79 -19.91
N SER A 152 23.80 4.12 -19.80
CA SER A 152 24.98 4.77 -19.23
C SER A 152 25.14 4.56 -17.71
N GLN A 153 24.05 4.58 -16.93
CA GLN A 153 24.10 4.31 -15.49
C GLN A 153 24.40 2.82 -15.18
N CYS A 154 23.78 1.89 -15.90
CA CYS A 154 24.07 0.46 -15.77
C CYS A 154 25.51 0.13 -16.20
N LEU A 155 26.03 0.76 -17.26
CA LEU A 155 27.42 0.56 -17.72
C LEU A 155 28.45 1.07 -16.70
N LEU A 156 28.15 2.16 -16.00
CA LEU A 156 28.99 2.74 -14.93
C LEU A 156 29.04 1.82 -13.69
N LEU A 157 27.93 1.16 -13.34
CA LEU A 157 27.84 0.20 -12.23
C LEU A 157 28.48 -1.15 -12.56
N CYS A 158 28.35 -1.61 -13.80
CA CYS A 158 28.89 -2.89 -14.27
C CYS A 158 30.41 -2.92 -14.37
N THR A 159 31.07 -1.83 -14.77
CA THR A 159 32.49 -1.87 -15.17
C THR A 159 33.47 -2.06 -14.01
N GLU A 160 33.14 -1.65 -12.78
CA GLU A 160 34.09 -1.73 -11.66
C GLU A 160 33.93 -3.01 -10.82
N TYR A 161 32.69 -3.45 -10.56
CA TYR A 161 32.41 -4.64 -9.73
C TYR A 161 32.43 -5.96 -10.50
N VAL A 162 31.89 -6.00 -11.73
CA VAL A 162 31.91 -7.21 -12.57
C VAL A 162 33.34 -7.53 -13.00
N HIS A 163 34.14 -6.50 -13.31
CA HIS A 163 35.53 -6.68 -13.70
C HIS A 163 36.40 -7.27 -12.57
N GLN A 164 36.21 -6.84 -11.32
CA GLN A 164 36.91 -7.44 -10.17
C GLN A 164 36.45 -8.87 -9.86
N LEU A 165 35.14 -9.15 -9.98
CA LEU A 165 34.61 -10.50 -9.78
C LEU A 165 35.13 -11.47 -10.86
N VAL A 166 35.16 -11.06 -12.12
CA VAL A 166 35.65 -11.87 -13.25
C VAL A 166 37.17 -12.10 -13.17
N LEU A 167 37.95 -11.10 -12.77
CA LEU A 167 39.38 -11.28 -12.48
C LEU A 167 39.64 -12.25 -11.33
N SER A 168 38.73 -12.34 -10.34
CA SER A 168 38.82 -13.31 -9.23
C SER A 168 38.57 -14.76 -9.68
N TYR A 169 37.87 -14.96 -10.80
CA TYR A 169 37.66 -16.26 -11.46
C TYR A 169 38.76 -16.62 -12.45
N ALA A 170 39.43 -15.63 -13.05
CA ALA A 170 40.51 -15.83 -14.04
C ALA A 170 41.78 -16.48 -13.46
N GLY A 171 41.90 -16.58 -12.13
CA GLY A 171 43.07 -17.13 -11.43
C GLY A 171 42.89 -18.49 -10.75
N LYS A 172 41.73 -19.15 -10.86
CA LYS A 172 41.48 -20.46 -10.22
C LYS A 172 40.75 -21.40 -11.17
N ASP A 173 41.25 -22.63 -11.28
CA ASP A 173 40.54 -23.73 -11.93
C ASP A 173 39.23 -24.00 -11.17
N VAL A 174 38.14 -23.39 -11.64
CA VAL A 174 36.80 -23.73 -11.20
C VAL A 174 36.40 -24.99 -11.95
N GLN A 175 36.38 -26.11 -11.24
CA GLN A 175 36.01 -27.42 -11.79
C GLN A 175 34.74 -27.32 -12.65
N GLY A 176 34.91 -27.53 -13.96
CA GLY A 176 33.83 -27.64 -14.93
C GLY A 176 33.39 -26.36 -15.64
N VAL A 177 34.11 -25.24 -15.53
CA VAL A 177 33.87 -24.06 -16.38
C VAL A 177 34.97 -24.00 -17.44
N HIS A 178 34.62 -24.28 -18.71
CA HIS A 178 35.57 -24.19 -19.80
C HIS A 178 36.11 -22.75 -19.94
N ARG A 179 37.43 -22.62 -20.13
CA ARG A 179 38.12 -21.35 -20.39
C ARG A 179 37.45 -20.56 -21.53
N ASP A 180 36.88 -21.25 -22.52
CA ASP A 180 36.13 -20.66 -23.63
C ASP A 180 34.80 -20.00 -23.23
N SER A 181 34.11 -20.51 -22.21
CA SER A 181 32.87 -19.91 -21.69
C SER A 181 33.17 -18.59 -20.97
N LEU A 182 34.23 -18.57 -20.15
CA LEU A 182 34.74 -17.35 -19.52
C LEU A 182 35.29 -16.36 -20.56
N THR A 183 35.93 -16.86 -21.62
CA THR A 183 36.42 -16.03 -22.72
C THR A 183 35.29 -15.44 -23.56
N LYS A 184 34.17 -16.14 -23.75
CA LYS A 184 32.96 -15.60 -24.40
C LYS A 184 32.27 -14.52 -23.56
N VAL A 185 32.25 -14.67 -22.24
CA VAL A 185 31.79 -13.63 -21.31
C VAL A 185 32.70 -12.40 -21.37
N MET A 186 34.03 -12.60 -21.42
CA MET A 186 35.03 -11.53 -21.57
C MET A 186 35.02 -10.86 -22.96
N ARG A 187 34.55 -11.57 -24.00
CA ARG A 187 34.40 -11.08 -25.39
C ARG A 187 33.03 -10.49 -25.68
N CYS A 188 32.12 -10.52 -24.72
CA CYS A 188 30.87 -9.80 -24.82
C CYS A 188 31.20 -8.32 -24.95
N VAL A 189 30.56 -7.62 -25.89
CA VAL A 189 30.88 -6.28 -26.44
C VAL A 189 31.18 -5.20 -25.38
N PHE A 190 30.83 -5.43 -24.12
CA PHE A 190 31.03 -4.52 -23.00
C PHE A 190 32.37 -4.68 -22.24
N LEU A 191 33.20 -5.70 -22.53
CA LEU A 191 34.50 -5.92 -21.84
C LEU A 191 35.73 -5.89 -22.76
N GLU A 192 35.56 -5.81 -24.10
CA GLU A 192 36.67 -5.57 -25.02
C GLU A 192 36.84 -4.07 -25.30
N ASN A 193 37.98 -3.54 -24.83
CA ASN A 193 38.30 -2.12 -24.94
C ASN A 193 38.66 -1.70 -26.37
N SER A 194 38.33 -0.44 -26.67
CA SER A 194 38.90 0.44 -27.70
C SER A 194 38.50 0.19 -29.17
N LYS A 195 37.41 0.85 -29.63
CA LYS A 195 37.47 1.64 -30.89
C LYS A 195 36.30 2.57 -31.25
N THR A 196 35.18 2.60 -30.56
CA THR A 196 34.10 3.55 -30.90
C THR A 196 33.63 4.33 -29.68
N ARG A 197 33.97 5.62 -29.70
CA ARG A 197 33.84 6.62 -28.64
C ARG A 197 32.39 7.07 -28.43
N MET A 198 32.03 7.27 -27.17
CA MET A 198 31.69 8.62 -26.67
C MET A 198 32.69 8.93 -25.54
N THR A 199 33.48 9.99 -25.69
CA THR A 199 34.59 10.30 -24.78
C THR A 199 34.18 11.25 -23.67
N VAL A 200 34.57 10.89 -22.44
CA VAL A 200 34.55 11.63 -21.16
C VAL A 200 35.10 13.08 -21.23
N ARG A 201 35.67 13.51 -22.36
CA ARG A 201 36.14 14.91 -22.55
C ARG A 201 35.02 15.94 -22.62
N GLU A 202 33.76 15.55 -22.81
CA GLU A 202 32.61 16.46 -22.84
C GLU A 202 31.87 16.54 -21.50
N ILE A 203 32.20 15.68 -20.52
CA ILE A 203 31.67 15.71 -19.15
C ILE A 203 32.76 16.21 -18.19
N GLY A 204 33.52 17.22 -18.64
CA GLY A 204 34.62 17.83 -17.91
C GLY A 204 34.23 19.03 -17.03
N SER A 205 32.96 19.21 -16.65
CA SER A 205 32.53 20.46 -16.00
C SER A 205 31.70 20.33 -14.72
N LEU A 206 31.62 19.15 -14.10
CA LEU A 206 31.03 19.01 -12.76
C LEU A 206 31.93 18.20 -11.81
N GLU A 207 33.19 18.61 -11.71
CA GLU A 207 33.95 18.48 -10.47
C GLU A 207 33.46 19.53 -9.48
N ALA A 208 32.73 19.11 -8.44
CA ALA A 208 32.81 19.65 -7.09
C ALA A 208 31.78 18.96 -6.20
N PHE A 209 32.14 17.82 -5.59
CA PHE A 209 31.89 17.50 -4.18
C PHE A 209 32.54 16.14 -3.86
N SER A 210 33.87 16.16 -3.85
CA SER A 210 34.71 15.16 -3.17
C SER A 210 35.37 15.86 -1.98
N ALA A 211 35.66 15.08 -0.95
CA ALA A 211 36.46 15.37 0.24
C ALA A 211 35.73 15.99 1.44
N GLN A 212 35.35 15.12 2.40
CA GLN A 212 35.94 15.09 3.74
C GLN A 212 35.46 13.87 4.53
N THR A 213 36.19 12.74 4.41
CA THR A 213 36.11 11.62 5.36
C THR A 213 37.52 11.35 5.90
N GLY A 214 37.70 11.53 7.21
CA GLY A 214 38.92 11.15 7.94
C GLY A 214 38.90 9.66 8.32
N PRO A 215 40.03 9.09 8.78
CA PRO A 215 40.17 7.66 9.00
C PRO A 215 39.44 7.17 10.27
N LEU A 216 38.83 5.99 10.16
CA LEU A 216 38.12 5.27 11.24
C LEU A 216 39.09 4.79 12.35
N PRO A 217 38.73 4.89 13.64
CA PRO A 217 39.50 4.28 14.73
C PRO A 217 39.16 2.79 14.94
N LYS A 218 40.17 2.02 15.37
CA LYS A 218 40.13 0.56 15.63
C LYS A 218 39.33 0.20 16.89
N PRO A 219 38.74 -1.02 16.97
CA PRO A 219 37.92 -1.44 18.10
C PRO A 219 38.76 -1.78 19.34
N VAL A 220 38.31 -1.28 20.49
CA VAL A 220 38.79 -1.67 21.83
C VAL A 220 37.92 -2.81 22.33
N SER A 221 38.56 -3.90 22.75
CA SER A 221 37.94 -5.05 23.41
C SER A 221 37.39 -4.68 24.78
N ARG A 222 36.18 -5.11 25.13
CA ARG A 222 35.72 -5.17 26.52
C ARG A 222 35.33 -6.61 26.90
N ARG A 223 35.95 -7.09 27.96
CA ARG A 223 35.53 -8.22 28.79
C ARG A 223 34.71 -7.71 29.99
N HIS A 224 33.88 -8.61 30.48
CA HIS A 224 33.26 -8.71 31.81
C HIS A 224 31.99 -7.89 32.12
N GLU A 225 30.87 -8.61 32.00
CA GLU A 225 29.90 -8.95 33.07
C GLU A 225 30.25 -8.46 34.49
N ASP A 226 29.32 -7.76 35.15
CA ASP A 226 28.50 -8.32 36.23
C ASP A 226 27.64 -7.24 36.92
N SER A 227 26.48 -7.68 37.43
CA SER A 227 25.60 -7.02 38.43
C SER A 227 24.68 -5.89 37.88
N VAL A 228 23.38 -5.80 38.15
CA VAL A 228 22.51 -6.31 39.22
C VAL A 228 21.08 -6.45 38.67
N ARG A 229 20.45 -7.60 38.93
CA ARG A 229 18.99 -7.80 38.98
C ARG A 229 18.46 -7.24 40.29
N ALA A 230 17.45 -6.38 40.27
CA ALA A 230 16.39 -6.24 41.28
C ALA A 230 15.48 -5.04 40.93
N ASP A 231 14.21 -5.15 41.31
CA ASP A 231 13.15 -4.11 41.32
C ASP A 231 12.34 -3.88 40.04
N GLU A 232 11.75 -4.97 39.54
CA GLU A 232 10.34 -4.96 39.08
C GLU A 232 9.50 -5.52 40.22
N ASP A 233 8.82 -4.67 40.99
CA ASP A 233 7.56 -4.93 41.71
C ASP A 233 7.32 -3.86 42.78
N ALA A 234 6.87 -2.66 42.36
CA ALA A 234 6.00 -1.78 43.14
C ALA A 234 5.77 -0.47 42.39
N ARG A 235 4.57 -0.30 41.84
CA ARG A 235 3.75 0.94 41.82
C ARG A 235 2.71 0.87 40.70
N SER A 236 1.70 0.03 40.93
CA SER A 236 0.35 0.38 40.52
C SER A 236 -0.34 1.07 41.71
N HIS A 237 -1.15 2.08 41.42
CA HIS A 237 -2.03 2.87 42.29
C HIS A 237 -1.58 4.30 42.67
N SER A 238 -2.25 5.23 41.99
CA SER A 238 -2.61 6.60 42.36
C SER A 238 -1.52 7.59 42.77
N THR A 239 -1.23 8.53 41.86
CA THR A 239 -1.25 9.98 42.15
C THR A 239 -1.48 10.74 40.86
N GLY A 240 -2.39 11.72 40.92
CA GLY A 240 -2.83 12.53 39.80
C GLY A 240 -1.78 13.50 39.25
N HIS A 241 -2.10 13.95 38.04
CA HIS A 241 -1.61 15.12 37.30
C HIS A 241 -0.82 16.16 38.12
N GLN A 242 0.43 16.44 37.70
CA GLN A 242 1.00 17.80 37.56
C GLN A 242 2.51 17.84 37.21
N VAL A 243 3.09 16.87 36.49
CA VAL A 243 4.55 16.89 36.17
C VAL A 243 4.87 17.00 34.67
N ASP A 244 3.92 16.75 33.75
CA ASP A 244 4.22 16.66 32.31
C ASP A 244 4.33 18.01 31.57
N GLY A 245 3.90 19.13 32.19
CA GLY A 245 3.78 20.42 31.50
C GLY A 245 5.09 21.12 31.15
N GLU A 246 6.14 20.96 31.96
CA GLU A 246 7.45 21.60 31.69
C GLU A 246 8.25 20.85 30.62
N ALA A 247 8.22 19.52 30.62
CA ALA A 247 8.95 18.69 29.66
C ALA A 247 8.42 18.82 28.22
N ASP A 248 7.10 18.98 28.06
CA ASP A 248 6.47 19.15 26.74
C ASP A 248 6.78 20.49 26.07
N SER A 249 7.22 21.49 26.83
CA SER A 249 7.53 22.85 26.35
C SER A 249 8.99 23.03 25.91
N LEU A 250 9.86 22.07 26.24
CA LEU A 250 11.27 22.11 25.84
C LEU A 250 11.44 21.73 24.38
N ALA A 251 12.36 22.42 23.70
CA ALA A 251 12.69 22.13 22.32
C ALA A 251 13.41 20.77 22.20
N LEU A 252 12.95 19.93 21.27
CA LEU A 252 13.58 18.67 20.94
C LEU A 252 14.96 18.90 20.31
N ARG A 253 15.93 18.06 20.67
CA ARG A 253 17.21 18.00 19.96
C ARG A 253 16.98 17.39 18.59
N PHE A 254 17.71 17.89 17.58
CA PHE A 254 17.58 17.42 16.20
C PHE A 254 17.67 15.89 16.07
N GLU A 255 18.60 15.26 16.78
CA GLU A 255 18.83 13.81 16.80
C GLU A 255 17.65 12.99 17.37
N ASP A 256 16.82 13.60 18.21
CA ASP A 256 15.69 12.94 18.85
C ASP A 256 14.37 13.12 18.06
N VAL A 257 14.32 14.02 17.09
CA VAL A 257 13.07 14.40 16.39
C VAL A 257 12.38 13.20 15.76
N LYS A 258 13.11 12.40 14.98
CA LYS A 258 12.51 11.24 14.28
C LYS A 258 11.96 10.20 15.26
N ALA A 259 12.70 9.92 16.33
CA ALA A 259 12.28 9.00 17.36
C ALA A 259 11.02 9.52 18.09
N ALA A 260 10.98 10.80 18.43
CA ALA A 260 9.83 11.45 19.05
C ALA A 260 8.59 11.40 18.13
N VAL A 261 8.74 11.64 16.83
CA VAL A 261 7.64 11.55 15.85
C VAL A 261 7.05 10.15 15.82
N ILE A 262 7.89 9.12 15.71
CA ILE A 262 7.45 7.72 15.72
C ILE A 262 6.73 7.41 17.03
N GLU A 263 7.30 7.82 18.16
CA GLU A 263 6.72 7.59 19.49
C GLU A 263 5.33 8.24 19.64
N GLU A 264 5.16 9.50 19.26
CA GLU A 264 3.88 10.20 19.34
C GLU A 264 2.83 9.58 18.38
N VAL A 265 3.25 9.21 17.17
CA VAL A 265 2.39 8.52 16.19
C VAL A 265 1.97 7.14 16.70
N GLN A 266 2.85 6.40 17.38
CA GLN A 266 2.47 5.12 17.99
C GLN A 266 1.57 5.31 19.21
N ASN A 267 1.72 6.42 19.93
CA ASN A 267 1.01 6.60 21.19
C ASN A 267 -0.40 7.19 21.06
N VAL A 268 -0.68 7.96 20.01
CA VAL A 268 -1.96 8.67 19.86
C VAL A 268 -3.16 7.72 19.79
N GLN A 269 -4.28 8.09 20.41
CA GLN A 269 -5.56 7.41 20.16
C GLN A 269 -6.19 7.92 18.86
N VAL A 270 -6.40 7.03 17.90
CA VAL A 270 -6.95 7.37 16.57
C VAL A 270 -8.47 7.36 16.58
N ILE A 271 -9.06 8.02 15.59
CA ILE A 271 -10.45 7.83 15.20
C ILE A 271 -10.49 7.12 13.87
N ASP A 272 -11.12 5.95 13.84
CA ASP A 272 -11.28 5.20 12.61
C ASP A 272 -12.55 5.64 11.89
N VAL A 273 -12.40 6.65 11.04
CA VAL A 273 -13.54 7.36 10.44
C VAL A 273 -14.36 6.50 9.48
N HIS A 274 -13.92 5.28 9.13
CA HIS A 274 -14.69 4.39 8.27
C HIS A 274 -14.27 2.91 8.38
N THR A 275 -15.26 2.06 8.67
CA THR A 275 -15.16 0.59 8.75
C THR A 275 -16.44 -0.10 8.26
N HIS A 276 -16.37 -1.41 8.09
CA HIS A 276 -17.50 -2.32 7.87
C HIS A 276 -17.77 -3.20 9.11
N LEU A 277 -17.26 -2.79 10.28
CA LEU A 277 -17.52 -3.51 11.53
C LEU A 277 -18.95 -3.26 12.00
N LEU A 278 -19.48 -4.24 12.71
CA LEU A 278 -20.78 -4.18 13.38
C LEU A 278 -20.60 -4.69 14.82
N PRO A 279 -21.44 -4.27 15.77
CA PRO A 279 -21.31 -4.70 17.16
C PRO A 279 -21.74 -6.17 17.31
N PRO A 280 -21.33 -6.84 18.41
CA PRO A 280 -21.69 -8.24 18.69
C PRO A 280 -23.20 -8.52 18.63
N SER A 281 -24.03 -7.51 18.91
CA SER A 281 -25.48 -7.62 18.82
C SER A 281 -26.01 -7.99 17.43
N HIS A 282 -25.25 -7.74 16.35
CA HIS A 282 -25.64 -8.05 14.98
C HIS A 282 -25.30 -9.49 14.57
N GLY A 283 -24.80 -10.32 15.50
CA GLY A 283 -24.61 -11.74 15.31
C GLY A 283 -23.68 -12.06 14.13
N LYS A 284 -24.18 -12.84 13.16
CA LYS A 284 -23.40 -13.31 12.00
C LYS A 284 -22.91 -12.19 11.07
N LEU A 285 -23.50 -10.99 11.15
CA LEU A 285 -23.05 -9.85 10.36
C LEU A 285 -21.74 -9.26 10.89
N MET A 286 -21.40 -9.50 12.16
CA MET A 286 -20.11 -9.14 12.74
C MET A 286 -19.09 -10.24 12.42
N LEU A 287 -18.14 -9.94 11.52
CA LEU A 287 -17.05 -10.86 11.21
C LEU A 287 -15.90 -10.68 12.20
N TRP A 288 -15.43 -11.78 12.79
CA TRP A 288 -14.32 -11.81 13.73
C TRP A 288 -13.69 -13.20 13.78
N GLY A 289 -12.46 -13.26 14.31
CA GLY A 289 -11.75 -14.51 14.51
C GLY A 289 -10.82 -14.91 13.36
N ILE A 290 -10.00 -15.93 13.61
CA ILE A 290 -8.91 -16.32 12.72
C ILE A 290 -9.39 -16.82 11.35
N ASP A 291 -10.53 -17.52 11.29
CA ASP A 291 -11.01 -18.06 10.02
C ASP A 291 -11.47 -16.93 9.09
N GLU A 292 -12.23 -15.96 9.60
CA GLU A 292 -12.60 -14.76 8.86
C GLU A 292 -11.38 -13.93 8.42
N LEU A 293 -10.37 -13.84 9.29
CA LEU A 293 -9.09 -13.20 8.95
C LEU A 293 -8.32 -13.93 7.84
N LEU A 294 -8.46 -15.25 7.72
CA LEU A 294 -7.78 -16.12 6.75
C LEU A 294 -8.58 -16.38 5.46
N THR A 295 -9.87 -16.06 5.44
CA THR A 295 -10.73 -16.15 4.24
C THR A 295 -11.08 -14.78 3.66
N TYR A 296 -10.50 -13.71 4.20
CA TYR A 296 -10.70 -12.37 3.69
C TYR A 296 -10.19 -12.23 2.24
N HIS A 297 -11.03 -11.70 1.36
CA HIS A 297 -10.82 -11.65 -0.10
C HIS A 297 -9.50 -11.04 -0.61
N TYR A 298 -8.79 -10.27 0.23
CA TYR A 298 -7.49 -9.70 -0.12
C TYR A 298 -6.29 -10.61 0.12
N LEU A 299 -6.47 -11.75 0.78
CA LEU A 299 -5.38 -12.65 1.15
C LEU A 299 -4.68 -13.32 -0.03
N VAL A 300 -5.16 -13.05 -1.25
CA VAL A 300 -4.43 -13.34 -2.49
C VAL A 300 -3.17 -12.45 -2.61
N SER A 301 -3.03 -11.34 -1.87
CA SER A 301 -1.79 -10.56 -1.80
C SER A 301 -0.97 -10.87 -0.55
N GLU A 302 0.33 -11.16 -0.76
CA GLU A 302 1.30 -11.55 0.29
C GLU A 302 1.39 -10.53 1.45
N TYR A 303 1.12 -9.26 1.18
CA TYR A 303 1.17 -8.18 2.17
C TYR A 303 0.15 -8.38 3.32
N PHE A 304 -1.03 -8.96 3.06
CA PHE A 304 -2.03 -9.17 4.12
C PHE A 304 -1.74 -10.39 5.01
N MET A 305 -0.88 -11.32 4.58
CA MET A 305 -0.42 -12.43 5.44
C MET A 305 0.43 -11.93 6.61
N VAL A 306 1.25 -10.90 6.38
CA VAL A 306 1.98 -10.19 7.44
C VAL A 306 0.99 -9.56 8.45
N GLY A 307 -0.15 -9.08 7.97
CA GLY A 307 -1.23 -8.56 8.81
C GLY A 307 -1.80 -9.58 9.78
N VAL A 308 -2.01 -10.83 9.33
CA VAL A 308 -2.46 -11.93 10.20
C VAL A 308 -1.41 -12.21 11.28
N ILE A 309 -0.13 -12.28 10.92
CA ILE A 309 0.96 -12.50 11.89
C ILE A 309 1.02 -11.37 12.92
N THR A 310 0.96 -10.11 12.47
CA THR A 310 0.96 -8.92 13.34
C THR A 310 -0.20 -8.97 14.34
N THR A 311 -1.37 -9.41 13.85
CA THR A 311 -2.58 -9.59 14.67
C THR A 311 -2.35 -10.63 15.76
N LEU A 312 -1.83 -11.80 15.39
CA LEU A 312 -1.54 -12.88 16.35
C LEU A 312 -0.52 -12.45 17.39
N GLN A 313 0.55 -11.76 16.98
CA GLN A 313 1.55 -11.22 17.90
C GLN A 313 0.93 -10.23 18.90
N LYS A 314 0.09 -9.29 18.43
CA LYS A 314 -0.60 -8.33 19.32
C LYS A 314 -1.60 -8.98 20.27
N LEU A 315 -2.17 -10.12 19.90
CA LEU A 315 -3.03 -10.92 20.77
C LEU A 315 -2.24 -11.84 21.72
N GLY A 316 -0.91 -11.86 21.65
CA GLY A 316 -0.06 -12.74 22.47
C GLY A 316 -0.06 -14.19 22.00
N LEU A 317 -0.38 -14.43 20.73
CA LEU A 317 -0.49 -15.76 20.11
C LEU A 317 0.70 -16.08 19.19
N GLY A 318 1.76 -15.26 19.21
CA GLY A 318 2.91 -15.41 18.32
C GLY A 318 3.68 -16.73 18.49
N ASP A 319 3.63 -17.34 19.68
CA ASP A 319 4.28 -18.61 19.99
C ASP A 319 3.42 -19.83 19.60
N LEU A 320 2.14 -19.63 19.28
CA LEU A 320 1.27 -20.71 18.82
C LEU A 320 1.57 -21.01 17.35
N SER A 321 2.19 -22.15 17.10
CA SER A 321 2.54 -22.59 15.74
C SER A 321 1.41 -23.33 15.01
N ASP A 322 0.31 -23.67 15.69
CA ASP A 322 -0.77 -24.48 15.11
C ASP A 322 -2.13 -23.76 15.08
N LEU A 323 -2.79 -23.84 13.92
CA LEU A 323 -4.08 -23.18 13.67
C LEU A 323 -5.21 -23.72 14.59
N LYS A 324 -5.08 -24.95 15.08
CA LYS A 324 -6.07 -25.54 15.99
C LYS A 324 -6.05 -24.86 17.36
N GLY A 325 -4.86 -24.61 17.91
CA GLY A 325 -4.67 -23.85 19.15
C GLY A 325 -5.18 -22.42 19.01
N ILE A 326 -4.90 -21.75 17.89
CA ILE A 326 -5.38 -20.39 17.62
C ILE A 326 -6.92 -20.36 17.56
N ARG A 327 -7.54 -21.29 16.82
CA ARG A 327 -9.02 -21.41 16.77
C ARG A 327 -9.62 -21.66 18.15
N ALA A 328 -9.02 -22.54 18.95
CA ALA A 328 -9.47 -22.82 20.30
C ALA A 328 -9.39 -21.58 21.21
N TRP A 329 -8.32 -20.77 21.05
CA TRP A 329 -8.20 -19.50 21.77
C TRP A 329 -9.32 -18.52 21.40
N PHE A 330 -9.59 -18.31 20.10
CA PHE A 330 -10.68 -17.43 19.66
C PHE A 330 -12.05 -17.91 20.16
N ALA A 331 -12.31 -19.23 20.11
CA ALA A 331 -13.55 -19.81 20.58
C ALA A 331 -13.78 -19.64 22.10
N ALA A 332 -12.72 -19.42 22.88
CA ALA A 332 -12.80 -19.22 24.32
C ALA A 332 -13.04 -17.76 24.74
N GLN A 333 -13.06 -16.80 23.81
CA GLN A 333 -13.20 -15.39 24.13
C GLN A 333 -14.67 -14.99 24.36
N ASP A 334 -14.90 -14.12 25.34
CA ASP A 334 -16.11 -13.31 25.37
C ASP A 334 -16.01 -12.22 24.30
N LEU A 335 -17.05 -12.10 23.47
CA LEU A 335 -16.99 -11.28 22.27
C LEU A 335 -17.03 -9.77 22.59
N ASP A 336 -17.79 -9.34 23.58
CA ASP A 336 -17.84 -7.94 24.00
C ASP A 336 -16.50 -7.52 24.63
N GLU A 337 -15.94 -8.36 25.52
CA GLU A 337 -14.60 -8.13 26.09
C GLU A 337 -13.50 -8.14 25.02
N HIS A 338 -13.62 -9.00 24.00
CA HIS A 338 -12.66 -9.09 22.92
C HIS A 338 -12.72 -7.87 21.98
N VAL A 339 -13.91 -7.32 21.70
CA VAL A 339 -14.04 -6.02 21.02
C VAL A 339 -13.29 -4.94 21.79
N ASP A 340 -13.52 -4.82 23.10
CA ASP A 340 -12.81 -3.84 23.92
C ASP A 340 -11.30 -4.07 23.97
N ARG A 341 -10.86 -5.32 23.97
CA ARG A 341 -9.44 -5.69 23.85
C ARG A 341 -8.86 -5.20 22.53
N VAL A 342 -9.50 -5.48 21.39
CA VAL A 342 -9.01 -5.08 20.06
C VAL A 342 -8.92 -3.57 19.94
N PHE A 343 -9.95 -2.81 20.34
CA PHE A 343 -9.92 -1.34 20.29
C PHE A 343 -8.80 -0.76 21.17
N ARG A 344 -8.60 -1.32 22.36
CA ARG A 344 -7.53 -0.91 23.28
C ARG A 344 -6.15 -1.19 22.71
N LEU A 345 -5.91 -2.39 22.18
CA LEU A 345 -4.63 -2.78 21.58
C LEU A 345 -4.31 -2.00 20.29
N ALA A 346 -5.32 -1.68 19.48
CA ALA A 346 -5.19 -0.82 18.30
C ALA A 346 -5.07 0.68 18.63
N ARG A 347 -5.32 1.05 19.90
CA ARG A 347 -5.44 2.44 20.36
C ARG A 347 -6.46 3.24 19.53
N VAL A 348 -7.60 2.64 19.25
CA VAL A 348 -8.73 3.27 18.54
C VAL A 348 -9.73 3.77 19.59
N ARG A 349 -10.06 5.08 19.53
CA ARG A 349 -11.03 5.71 20.44
C ARG A 349 -12.44 5.23 20.10
N TYR A 350 -12.81 5.39 18.83
CA TYR A 350 -14.03 4.86 18.24
C TYR A 350 -13.82 4.64 16.74
N ALA A 351 -14.67 3.80 16.15
CA ALA A 351 -14.74 3.51 14.74
C ALA A 351 -16.14 3.83 14.21
N VAL A 352 -16.23 4.32 12.99
CA VAL A 352 -17.50 4.57 12.30
C VAL A 352 -17.83 3.37 11.42
N MET A 353 -19.00 2.79 11.63
CA MET A 353 -19.54 1.65 10.90
C MET A 353 -20.11 2.09 9.55
N THR A 354 -20.40 1.12 8.70
CA THR A 354 -21.15 1.34 7.45
C THR A 354 -22.49 0.65 7.55
N ASN A 355 -23.55 1.41 7.82
CA ASN A 355 -24.88 0.87 8.06
C ASN A 355 -25.76 0.98 6.83
N ILE A 356 -26.34 -0.15 6.40
CA ILE A 356 -27.03 -0.27 5.12
C ILE A 356 -28.50 -0.61 5.37
N PRO A 357 -29.43 0.37 5.29
CA PRO A 357 -30.85 0.12 5.56
C PRO A 357 -31.51 -0.78 4.50
N TYR A 358 -30.84 -1.02 3.37
CA TYR A 358 -31.28 -1.91 2.30
C TYR A 358 -30.99 -3.39 2.58
N VAL A 359 -30.10 -3.69 3.52
CA VAL A 359 -29.81 -5.08 3.92
C VAL A 359 -30.82 -5.46 4.97
N GLU A 360 -31.79 -6.30 4.60
CA GLU A 360 -32.94 -6.61 5.46
C GLU A 360 -32.50 -7.19 6.82
N ASP A 361 -31.51 -8.08 6.84
CA ASP A 361 -30.95 -8.63 8.08
C ASP A 361 -30.38 -7.56 9.02
N GLU A 362 -29.74 -6.52 8.47
CA GLU A 362 -29.24 -5.39 9.24
C GLU A 362 -30.42 -4.50 9.68
N ALA A 363 -31.28 -4.12 8.75
CA ALA A 363 -32.43 -3.25 8.98
C ALA A 363 -33.36 -3.78 10.08
N GLN A 364 -33.57 -5.09 10.14
CA GLN A 364 -34.36 -5.75 11.18
C GLN A 364 -33.78 -5.53 12.58
N HIS A 365 -32.45 -5.48 12.72
CA HIS A 365 -31.81 -5.19 14.02
C HIS A 365 -32.15 -3.79 14.54
N TRP A 366 -32.38 -2.85 13.64
CA TRP A 366 -32.63 -1.44 13.98
C TRP A 366 -34.10 -1.08 14.07
N ARG A 367 -34.98 -1.82 13.40
CA ARG A 367 -36.43 -1.61 13.43
C ARG A 367 -37.11 -2.06 14.73
N VAL A 368 -36.40 -2.74 15.63
CA VAL A 368 -36.95 -3.17 16.93
C VAL A 368 -37.18 -1.96 17.86
N ALA A 369 -38.19 -2.04 18.72
CA ALA A 369 -38.61 -0.93 19.59
C ALA A 369 -37.51 -0.44 20.57
N THR A 370 -36.52 -1.28 20.86
CA THR A 370 -35.39 -0.95 21.72
C THR A 370 -34.16 -1.70 21.20
N PRO A 371 -33.45 -1.18 20.18
CA PRO A 371 -32.24 -1.82 19.68
C PRO A 371 -31.21 -1.90 20.81
N LYS A 372 -30.44 -3.00 20.86
CA LYS A 372 -29.35 -3.09 21.83
C LYS A 372 -28.42 -1.89 21.62
N PRO A 373 -28.04 -1.16 22.68
CA PRO A 373 -27.21 0.02 22.52
C PRO A 373 -25.89 -0.39 21.87
N VAL A 374 -25.55 0.29 20.78
CA VAL A 374 -24.23 0.19 20.18
C VAL A 374 -23.22 0.71 21.21
N THR A 375 -22.09 0.01 21.36
CA THR A 375 -21.04 0.45 22.28
C THR A 375 -20.58 1.87 21.90
N PRO A 376 -20.17 2.72 22.86
CA PRO A 376 -19.68 4.07 22.53
C PRO A 376 -18.48 4.10 21.56
N ARG A 377 -17.83 2.96 21.37
CA ARG A 377 -16.70 2.75 20.45
C ARG A 377 -17.12 2.54 18.99
N LEU A 378 -18.39 2.26 18.72
CA LEU A 378 -18.90 2.06 17.37
C LEU A 378 -19.99 3.12 17.10
N ARG A 379 -19.74 3.97 16.11
CA ARG A 379 -20.67 5.01 15.67
C ARG A 379 -21.24 4.66 14.30
N THR A 380 -22.42 5.15 13.96
CA THR A 380 -23.10 4.77 12.73
C THR A 380 -22.77 5.71 11.58
N ALA A 381 -22.86 5.20 10.35
CA ALA A 381 -22.94 6.03 9.15
C ALA A 381 -23.98 5.44 8.20
N LEU A 382 -24.80 6.31 7.59
CA LEU A 382 -25.92 5.87 6.75
C LEU A 382 -25.46 5.70 5.30
N ARG A 383 -25.39 4.46 4.80
CA ARG A 383 -25.00 4.18 3.41
C ARG A 383 -26.18 4.33 2.45
N ILE A 384 -26.00 5.17 1.44
CA ILE A 384 -27.02 5.63 0.49
C ILE A 384 -26.57 5.50 -0.98
N ASP A 385 -25.80 4.45 -1.31
CA ASP A 385 -25.30 4.18 -2.66
C ASP A 385 -26.38 4.35 -3.74
N SER A 386 -27.58 3.80 -3.53
CA SER A 386 -28.67 3.85 -4.53
C SER A 386 -29.17 5.26 -4.82
N PHE A 387 -29.20 6.16 -3.82
CA PHE A 387 -29.59 7.55 -4.04
C PHE A 387 -28.58 8.29 -4.91
N LEU A 388 -27.28 8.15 -4.63
CA LEU A 388 -26.23 8.86 -5.37
C LEU A 388 -25.92 8.24 -6.74
N LYS A 389 -26.34 7.01 -6.98
CA LYS A 389 -26.26 6.34 -8.28
C LYS A 389 -27.49 6.59 -9.16
N GLY A 390 -28.56 7.20 -8.63
CA GLY A 390 -29.81 7.32 -9.38
C GLY A 390 -30.56 6.00 -9.55
N ASP A 391 -30.30 5.00 -8.70
CA ASP A 391 -30.97 3.70 -8.75
C ASP A 391 -32.35 3.80 -8.10
N TRP A 392 -33.28 4.41 -8.83
CA TRP A 392 -34.64 4.64 -8.36
C TRP A 392 -35.40 3.35 -8.11
N ALA A 393 -35.08 2.25 -8.80
CA ALA A 393 -35.72 0.96 -8.56
C ALA A 393 -35.46 0.46 -7.13
N SER A 394 -34.20 0.47 -6.70
CA SER A 394 -33.84 0.11 -5.32
C SER A 394 -34.39 1.10 -4.30
N VAL A 395 -34.39 2.41 -4.61
CA VAL A 395 -34.96 3.43 -3.72
C VAL A 395 -36.48 3.20 -3.57
N SER A 396 -37.22 3.05 -4.66
CA SER A 396 -38.67 2.74 -4.67
C SER A 396 -38.99 1.49 -3.85
N GLN A 397 -38.20 0.43 -3.99
CA GLN A 397 -38.39 -0.79 -3.21
C GLN A 397 -38.22 -0.52 -1.71
N ALA A 398 -37.23 0.26 -1.32
CA ALA A 398 -37.01 0.64 0.07
C ALA A 398 -38.13 1.54 0.62
N LEU A 399 -38.64 2.48 -0.18
CA LEU A 399 -39.79 3.31 0.18
C LEU A 399 -41.03 2.46 0.42
N LYS A 400 -41.33 1.51 -0.47
CA LYS A 400 -42.44 0.55 -0.32
C LYS A 400 -42.30 -0.28 0.95
N ALA A 401 -41.11 -0.81 1.21
CA ALA A 401 -40.85 -1.61 2.41
C ALA A 401 -41.13 -0.83 3.71
N ASP A 402 -40.92 0.49 3.68
CA ASP A 402 -41.16 1.39 4.80
C ASP A 402 -42.54 2.06 4.79
N GLY A 403 -43.42 1.72 3.84
CA GLY A 403 -44.77 2.27 3.70
C GLY A 403 -44.81 3.74 3.25
N LEU A 404 -43.76 4.21 2.56
CA LEU A 404 -43.63 5.57 2.06
C LEU A 404 -44.01 5.67 0.57
N GLU A 405 -44.48 6.85 0.16
CA GLU A 405 -44.82 7.12 -1.23
C GLU A 405 -43.56 7.15 -2.12
N GLU A 406 -43.68 6.66 -3.36
CA GLU A 406 -42.62 6.67 -4.37
C GLU A 406 -42.43 8.07 -4.99
N THR A 407 -42.11 9.05 -4.16
CA THR A 407 -41.93 10.46 -4.55
C THR A 407 -40.61 11.00 -3.99
N LEU A 408 -40.18 12.17 -4.48
CA LEU A 408 -39.02 12.85 -3.91
C LEU A 408 -39.22 13.19 -2.41
N GLU A 409 -40.44 13.49 -1.99
CA GLU A 409 -40.71 13.75 -0.57
C GLU A 409 -40.71 12.47 0.26
N GLY A 410 -41.27 11.36 -0.26
CA GLY A 410 -41.14 10.04 0.37
C GLY A 410 -39.66 9.62 0.52
N ALA A 411 -38.84 9.90 -0.50
CA ALA A 411 -37.39 9.73 -0.45
C ALA A 411 -36.72 10.56 0.65
N LYS A 412 -37.12 11.82 0.86
CA LYS A 412 -36.61 12.61 2.00
C LYS A 412 -37.06 12.05 3.34
N GLN A 413 -38.34 11.69 3.47
CA GLN A 413 -38.90 11.10 4.68
C GLN A 413 -38.15 9.82 5.07
N TYR A 414 -37.79 8.99 4.09
CA TYR A 414 -36.98 7.80 4.29
C TYR A 414 -35.61 8.13 4.88
N LEU A 415 -34.87 9.07 4.28
CA LEU A 415 -33.56 9.48 4.80
C LEU A 415 -33.66 10.08 6.20
N ARG A 416 -34.67 10.91 6.48
CA ARG A 416 -34.92 11.47 7.83
C ARG A 416 -35.21 10.38 8.86
N LYS A 417 -36.07 9.42 8.51
CA LYS A 417 -36.42 8.28 9.37
C LYS A 417 -35.17 7.49 9.74
N TRP A 418 -34.37 7.09 8.77
CA TRP A 418 -33.15 6.32 9.02
C TRP A 418 -32.06 7.13 9.73
N ALA A 419 -31.96 8.44 9.46
CA ALA A 419 -31.09 9.32 10.23
C ALA A 419 -31.51 9.43 11.70
N GLN A 420 -32.82 9.42 12.01
CA GLN A 420 -33.30 9.37 13.40
C GLN A 420 -32.99 8.04 14.08
N ILE A 421 -33.11 6.91 13.36
CA ILE A 421 -32.84 5.57 13.89
C ILE A 421 -31.34 5.39 14.14
N TYR A 422 -30.51 5.68 13.15
CA TYR A 422 -29.06 5.46 13.24
C TYR A 422 -28.34 6.54 14.03
N LYS A 423 -28.81 7.78 13.97
CA LYS A 423 -28.06 8.98 14.41
C LYS A 423 -26.63 8.99 13.81
N PRO A 424 -26.52 8.95 12.47
CA PRO A 424 -25.25 8.75 11.80
C PRO A 424 -24.32 9.94 11.98
N GLU A 425 -23.01 9.67 11.98
CA GLU A 425 -21.97 10.70 11.86
C GLU A 425 -22.06 11.41 10.50
N TYR A 426 -22.33 10.64 9.44
CA TYR A 426 -22.48 11.15 8.07
C TYR A 426 -23.33 10.20 7.23
N MET A 427 -23.85 10.71 6.11
CA MET A 427 -24.37 9.86 5.02
C MET A 427 -23.23 9.52 4.06
N MET A 428 -23.22 8.33 3.48
CA MET A 428 -22.10 7.91 2.63
C MET A 428 -22.51 7.12 1.40
N ALA A 429 -21.72 7.21 0.35
CA ALA A 429 -21.86 6.36 -0.82
C ALA A 429 -20.53 6.07 -1.50
N SER A 430 -20.44 4.86 -2.07
CA SER A 430 -19.40 4.52 -3.05
C SER A 430 -19.95 4.76 -4.46
N THR A 431 -19.37 5.73 -5.16
CA THR A 431 -19.74 6.00 -6.55
C THR A 431 -18.85 5.22 -7.50
N PRO A 432 -19.39 4.76 -8.65
CA PRO A 432 -18.60 4.11 -9.67
C PRO A 432 -17.64 5.10 -10.34
N HIS A 433 -16.60 4.59 -11.01
CA HIS A 433 -15.58 5.39 -11.69
C HIS A 433 -16.12 6.37 -12.77
N ASP A 434 -17.22 6.01 -13.40
CA ASP A 434 -17.91 6.78 -14.44
C ASP A 434 -18.95 7.75 -13.89
N TRP A 435 -19.10 7.84 -12.56
CA TRP A 435 -20.02 8.80 -11.93
C TRP A 435 -19.63 10.25 -12.28
N ARG A 436 -20.64 11.07 -12.59
CA ARG A 436 -20.49 12.49 -12.95
C ARG A 436 -21.55 13.33 -12.27
N TYR A 437 -21.18 14.57 -11.92
CA TYR A 437 -22.09 15.59 -11.41
C TYR A 437 -21.75 16.98 -12.01
N PRO A 438 -22.73 17.70 -12.58
CA PRO A 438 -24.07 17.22 -12.92
C PRO A 438 -24.03 16.08 -13.97
N GLU A 439 -25.07 15.27 -14.02
CA GLU A 439 -25.20 14.21 -15.01
C GLU A 439 -25.21 14.80 -16.44
N PRO A 440 -24.56 14.16 -17.43
CA PRO A 440 -24.54 14.64 -18.80
C PRO A 440 -25.96 14.79 -19.38
N ALA A 441 -26.17 15.82 -20.22
CA ALA A 441 -27.48 16.15 -20.80
C ALA A 441 -28.15 14.99 -21.58
N ALA A 442 -27.38 14.04 -22.11
CA ALA A 442 -27.90 12.84 -22.77
C ALA A 442 -28.67 11.90 -21.80
N ALA A 443 -28.29 11.86 -20.52
CA ALA A 443 -29.01 11.13 -19.48
C ALA A 443 -30.25 11.90 -18.99
N ALA A 444 -30.17 13.24 -18.93
CA ALA A 444 -31.24 14.11 -18.45
C ALA A 444 -32.38 14.37 -19.48
N SER A 445 -32.15 14.06 -20.77
CA SER A 445 -33.07 14.37 -21.89
C SER A 445 -34.07 13.26 -22.24
N MET A 446 -34.24 12.26 -21.35
CA MET A 446 -35.29 11.26 -21.50
C MET A 446 -36.67 11.92 -21.59
N LYS A 447 -37.50 11.46 -22.54
CA LYS A 447 -38.88 11.94 -22.72
C LYS A 447 -39.67 11.80 -21.41
N PRO A 448 -40.60 12.71 -21.08
CA PRO A 448 -41.37 12.68 -19.82
C PRO A 448 -42.01 11.33 -19.49
N LEU A 449 -42.50 10.62 -20.51
CA LEU A 449 -43.09 9.29 -20.36
C LEU A 449 -42.04 8.25 -19.92
N VAL A 450 -40.86 8.26 -20.52
CA VAL A 450 -39.73 7.37 -20.17
C VAL A 450 -39.23 7.70 -18.77
N ARG A 451 -39.20 8.99 -18.40
CA ARG A 451 -38.82 9.44 -17.05
C ARG A 451 -39.82 8.99 -15.98
N ALA A 452 -41.11 8.95 -16.28
CA ALA A 452 -42.12 8.40 -15.36
C ALA A 452 -41.91 6.89 -15.10
N PHE A 453 -41.40 6.14 -16.08
CA PHE A 453 -41.05 4.71 -15.92
C PHE A 453 -39.65 4.48 -15.33
N ALA A 454 -38.69 5.36 -15.60
CA ALA A 454 -37.29 5.25 -15.16
C ALA A 454 -37.02 5.90 -13.79
N GLY A 455 -37.92 6.77 -13.31
CA GLY A 455 -37.77 7.48 -12.03
C GLY A 455 -36.93 8.75 -12.12
N PHE A 456 -36.24 9.05 -11.02
CA PHE A 456 -35.39 10.24 -10.85
C PHE A 456 -33.91 9.90 -11.07
N GLY A 457 -33.17 10.79 -11.73
CA GLY A 457 -31.72 10.62 -12.00
C GLY A 457 -30.85 10.87 -10.77
N ALA A 458 -29.56 10.54 -10.84
CA ALA A 458 -28.64 10.69 -9.71
C ALA A 458 -28.46 12.15 -9.30
N SER A 459 -28.34 13.07 -10.26
CA SER A 459 -28.23 14.50 -9.96
C SER A 459 -29.52 15.03 -9.32
N GLU A 460 -30.67 14.56 -9.78
CA GLU A 460 -31.96 14.98 -9.25
C GLU A 460 -32.16 14.51 -7.79
N LEU A 461 -31.86 13.25 -7.49
CA LEU A 461 -31.91 12.72 -6.12
C LEU A 461 -30.89 13.42 -5.23
N LEU A 462 -29.68 13.69 -5.72
CA LEU A 462 -28.67 14.40 -4.94
C LEU A 462 -29.11 15.84 -4.62
N GLU A 463 -29.59 16.59 -5.61
CA GLU A 463 -29.95 18.00 -5.44
C GLU A 463 -31.28 18.21 -4.71
N GLN A 464 -32.27 17.36 -4.93
CA GLN A 464 -33.62 17.56 -4.40
C GLN A 464 -33.90 16.72 -3.15
N VAL A 465 -33.09 15.70 -2.85
CA VAL A 465 -33.31 14.80 -1.69
C VAL A 465 -32.11 14.80 -0.76
N VAL A 466 -30.96 14.28 -1.21
CA VAL A 466 -29.82 13.99 -0.32
C VAL A 466 -29.23 15.27 0.26
N ALA A 467 -28.84 16.24 -0.58
CA ALA A 467 -28.21 17.47 -0.10
C ALA A 467 -29.14 18.31 0.79
N PRO A 468 -30.43 18.51 0.46
CA PRO A 468 -31.36 19.20 1.36
C PRO A 468 -31.54 18.51 2.71
N VAL A 469 -31.65 17.18 2.75
CA VAL A 469 -31.78 16.45 4.02
C VAL A 469 -30.48 16.50 4.84
N CYS A 470 -29.33 16.38 4.18
CA CYS A 470 -28.03 16.51 4.84
C CYS A 470 -27.85 17.91 5.43
N GLU A 471 -28.24 18.95 4.70
CA GLU A 471 -28.20 20.33 5.18
C GLU A 471 -29.17 20.55 6.37
N GLU A 472 -30.40 20.07 6.26
CA GLU A 472 -31.43 20.15 7.32
C GLU A 472 -30.93 19.50 8.62
N LEU A 473 -30.32 18.32 8.51
CA LEU A 473 -29.85 17.53 9.65
C LEU A 473 -28.42 17.85 10.07
N SER A 474 -27.75 18.80 9.40
CA SER A 474 -26.32 19.11 9.59
C SER A 474 -25.39 17.88 9.46
N LEU A 475 -25.74 16.95 8.58
CA LEU A 475 -24.98 15.75 8.29
C LEU A 475 -24.06 15.96 7.07
N PRO A 476 -22.78 15.55 7.13
CA PRO A 476 -21.93 15.52 5.95
C PRO A 476 -22.32 14.41 4.97
N ILE A 477 -21.87 14.57 3.72
CA ILE A 477 -21.90 13.55 2.68
C ILE A 477 -20.49 13.00 2.47
N ALA A 478 -20.27 11.72 2.73
CA ALA A 478 -19.02 11.02 2.51
C ALA A 478 -19.01 10.27 1.17
N LEU A 479 -18.09 10.64 0.28
CA LEU A 479 -17.96 10.09 -1.07
C LEU A 479 -16.69 9.22 -1.19
N LYS A 480 -16.88 7.98 -1.64
CA LYS A 480 -15.80 7.08 -2.04
C LYS A 480 -15.80 6.95 -3.56
N LEU A 481 -14.83 7.59 -4.23
CA LEU A 481 -14.80 7.78 -5.69
C LEU A 481 -13.84 6.80 -6.38
N GLY A 482 -14.22 6.25 -7.54
CA GLY A 482 -13.29 5.56 -8.45
C GLY A 482 -13.33 4.03 -8.46
N ALA A 483 -14.32 3.40 -7.82
CA ALA A 483 -14.48 1.94 -7.89
C ALA A 483 -15.00 1.51 -9.26
N TRP A 484 -14.31 0.55 -9.89
CA TRP A 484 -14.82 -0.15 -11.07
C TRP A 484 -15.45 -1.45 -10.61
N ARG A 485 -16.78 -1.50 -10.54
CA ARG A 485 -17.49 -2.70 -10.08
C ARG A 485 -17.52 -3.78 -11.16
N GLY A 486 -17.26 -5.03 -10.78
CA GLY A 486 -17.36 -6.19 -11.67
C GLY A 486 -16.40 -6.15 -12.87
N MET A 487 -15.20 -5.61 -12.67
CA MET A 487 -14.12 -5.62 -13.68
C MET A 487 -13.72 -7.05 -14.07
N SER A 488 -13.76 -7.98 -13.13
CA SER A 488 -13.52 -9.42 -13.35
C SER A 488 -14.64 -10.23 -12.70
N PRO A 489 -15.77 -10.45 -13.42
CA PRO A 489 -16.95 -11.10 -12.86
C PRO A 489 -16.70 -12.50 -12.28
N GLU A 490 -15.69 -13.21 -12.79
CA GLU A 490 -15.31 -14.54 -12.33
C GLU A 490 -14.81 -14.54 -10.87
N LEU A 491 -14.29 -13.40 -10.40
CA LEU A 491 -13.78 -13.20 -9.04
C LEU A 491 -14.82 -12.61 -8.08
N ASN A 492 -16.01 -12.25 -8.56
CA ASN A 492 -17.11 -11.72 -7.74
C ASN A 492 -17.56 -12.67 -6.60
N PRO A 493 -17.60 -14.02 -6.75
CA PRO A 493 -17.95 -14.92 -5.65
C PRO A 493 -17.04 -14.77 -4.42
N CYS A 494 -15.79 -14.34 -4.63
CA CYS A 494 -14.82 -14.07 -3.58
C CYS A 494 -14.71 -12.58 -3.26
N CYS A 495 -15.63 -11.71 -3.71
CA CYS A 495 -15.54 -10.25 -3.56
C CYS A 495 -14.24 -9.60 -4.11
N GLY A 496 -13.53 -10.27 -5.03
CA GLY A 496 -12.26 -9.81 -5.61
C GLY A 496 -12.37 -9.25 -7.03
N GLY A 497 -13.56 -9.20 -7.60
CA GLY A 497 -13.79 -8.83 -9.01
C GLY A 497 -13.93 -7.33 -9.27
N ASP A 498 -13.84 -6.50 -8.24
CA ASP A 498 -13.83 -5.04 -8.41
C ASP A 498 -12.41 -4.58 -8.74
N GLY A 499 -12.31 -3.43 -9.39
CA GLY A 499 -11.05 -2.79 -9.77
C GLY A 499 -11.06 -1.29 -9.50
N VAL A 500 -10.11 -0.58 -10.10
CA VAL A 500 -9.93 0.85 -9.96
C VAL A 500 -9.86 1.52 -11.33
N ALA A 501 -10.48 2.69 -11.43
CA ALA A 501 -10.29 3.61 -12.54
C ALA A 501 -10.27 5.06 -12.02
N SER A 502 -9.70 5.96 -12.81
CA SER A 502 -9.68 7.38 -12.48
C SER A 502 -11.10 7.94 -12.44
N ALA A 503 -11.41 8.65 -11.35
CA ALA A 503 -12.66 9.36 -11.16
C ALA A 503 -12.54 10.79 -11.70
N ASP A 504 -13.69 11.39 -12.04
CA ASP A 504 -13.77 12.81 -12.41
C ASP A 504 -13.82 13.69 -11.15
N ILE A 505 -12.69 14.32 -10.83
CA ILE A 505 -12.59 15.19 -9.65
C ILE A 505 -13.33 16.52 -9.85
N ALA A 506 -13.56 16.95 -11.09
CA ALA A 506 -14.37 18.13 -11.39
C ALA A 506 -15.81 18.00 -10.86
N SER A 507 -16.38 16.80 -10.91
CA SER A 507 -17.70 16.50 -10.31
C SER A 507 -17.74 16.75 -8.81
N LEU A 508 -16.70 16.36 -8.07
CA LEU A 508 -16.59 16.62 -6.63
C LEU A 508 -16.50 18.13 -6.35
N GLN A 509 -15.70 18.85 -7.14
CA GLN A 509 -15.56 20.30 -7.01
C GLN A 509 -16.89 21.03 -7.30
N ALA A 510 -17.59 20.64 -8.37
CA ALA A 510 -18.89 21.20 -8.73
C ALA A 510 -19.92 20.98 -7.63
N LEU A 511 -19.93 19.79 -7.02
CA LEU A 511 -20.83 19.46 -5.92
C LEU A 511 -20.56 20.32 -4.68
N CYS A 512 -19.29 20.42 -4.27
CA CYS A 512 -18.92 21.23 -3.12
C CYS A 512 -19.25 22.72 -3.34
N ALA A 513 -19.06 23.22 -4.56
CA ALA A 513 -19.38 24.60 -4.92
C ALA A 513 -20.90 24.88 -4.95
N LYS A 514 -21.71 23.91 -5.40
CA LYS A 514 -23.17 24.01 -5.43
C LYS A 514 -23.76 24.04 -4.01
N PHE A 515 -23.21 23.25 -3.10
CA PHE A 515 -23.74 23.08 -1.73
C PHE A 515 -22.75 23.56 -0.66
N PRO A 516 -22.49 24.87 -0.55
CA PRO A 516 -21.45 25.41 0.34
C PRO A 516 -21.76 25.21 1.84
N ARG A 517 -23.03 24.96 2.19
CA ARG A 517 -23.49 24.69 3.56
C ARG A 517 -23.46 23.20 3.91
N VAL A 518 -23.30 22.31 2.93
CA VAL A 518 -23.13 20.87 3.15
C VAL A 518 -21.64 20.56 3.24
N LYS A 519 -21.27 19.75 4.22
CA LYS A 519 -19.90 19.25 4.40
C LYS A 519 -19.71 17.98 3.58
N PHE A 520 -18.54 17.85 2.97
CA PHE A 520 -18.14 16.70 2.18
C PHE A 520 -16.92 16.04 2.77
N LEU A 521 -17.01 14.72 2.98
CA LEU A 521 -15.87 13.87 3.27
C LEU A 521 -15.52 13.12 1.97
N ALA A 522 -14.26 13.05 1.58
CA ALA A 522 -13.90 12.32 0.36
C ALA A 522 -12.67 11.44 0.51
N THR A 523 -12.72 10.29 -0.15
CA THR A 523 -11.56 9.44 -0.42
C THR A 523 -11.66 8.93 -1.86
N VAL A 524 -10.52 8.79 -2.52
CA VAL A 524 -10.44 8.39 -3.93
C VAL A 524 -9.62 7.12 -4.05
N LEU A 525 -10.04 6.21 -4.93
CA LEU A 525 -9.42 4.89 -5.09
C LEU A 525 -8.18 4.92 -5.99
N SER A 526 -8.22 5.72 -7.06
CA SER A 526 -7.13 5.84 -8.02
C SER A 526 -5.97 6.65 -7.46
N ARG A 527 -4.76 6.07 -7.50
CA ARG A 527 -3.51 6.77 -7.18
C ARG A 527 -3.34 8.03 -8.04
N ALA A 528 -3.72 7.98 -9.32
CA ALA A 528 -3.57 9.09 -10.27
C ALA A 528 -4.38 10.34 -9.88
N ASN A 529 -5.51 10.16 -9.19
CA ASN A 529 -6.34 11.30 -8.75
C ASN A 529 -5.86 11.95 -7.44
N GLN A 530 -4.93 11.33 -6.71
CA GLN A 530 -4.63 11.73 -5.32
C GLN A 530 -4.06 13.14 -5.21
N HIS A 531 -3.20 13.54 -6.16
CA HIS A 531 -2.66 14.89 -6.21
C HIS A 531 -3.74 15.93 -6.53
N GLU A 532 -4.51 15.70 -7.59
CA GLU A 532 -5.58 16.60 -8.02
C GLU A 532 -6.62 16.82 -6.91
N VAL A 533 -7.11 15.75 -6.28
CA VAL A 533 -8.10 15.86 -5.20
C VAL A 533 -7.54 16.59 -3.98
N THR A 534 -6.24 16.46 -3.71
CA THR A 534 -5.56 17.19 -2.62
C THR A 534 -5.52 18.69 -2.93
N VAL A 535 -5.24 19.09 -4.18
CA VAL A 535 -5.32 20.49 -4.60
C VAL A 535 -6.75 21.02 -4.49
N VAL A 536 -7.76 20.24 -4.89
CA VAL A 536 -9.16 20.63 -4.76
C VAL A 536 -9.57 20.82 -3.30
N ALA A 537 -9.15 19.94 -2.40
CA ALA A 537 -9.38 20.09 -0.96
C ALA A 537 -8.73 21.35 -0.39
N GLN A 538 -7.54 21.73 -0.88
CA GLN A 538 -6.89 22.98 -0.48
C GLN A 538 -7.71 24.23 -0.83
N LYS A 539 -8.50 24.17 -1.92
CA LYS A 539 -9.33 25.29 -2.39
C LYS A 539 -10.78 25.24 -1.89
N THR A 540 -11.21 24.11 -1.32
CA THR A 540 -12.62 23.84 -1.00
C THR A 540 -12.81 23.68 0.51
N ARG A 541 -13.36 24.71 1.17
CA ARG A 541 -13.45 24.76 2.64
C ARG A 541 -14.38 23.72 3.26
N ASN A 542 -15.41 23.30 2.53
CA ASN A 542 -16.38 22.29 2.95
C ASN A 542 -16.01 20.89 2.47
N LEU A 543 -14.75 20.65 2.10
CA LEU A 543 -14.24 19.33 1.70
C LEU A 543 -13.11 18.89 2.63
N HIS A 544 -13.24 17.70 3.21
CA HIS A 544 -12.21 17.09 4.05
C HIS A 544 -11.82 15.72 3.51
N LEU A 545 -10.53 15.54 3.24
CA LEU A 545 -10.00 14.27 2.75
C LEU A 545 -9.72 13.31 3.90
N TYR A 546 -10.02 12.04 3.68
CA TYR A 546 -9.73 11.00 4.65
C TYR A 546 -9.15 9.72 4.04
N GLY A 547 -8.07 9.26 4.66
CA GLY A 547 -7.42 7.97 4.49
C GLY A 547 -6.94 7.57 3.10
N CYS A 548 -6.46 6.33 3.05
CA CYS A 548 -5.89 5.68 1.88
C CYS A 548 -6.75 4.43 1.58
N TRP A 549 -7.73 4.59 0.69
CA TRP A 549 -8.78 3.59 0.51
C TRP A 549 -8.31 2.40 -0.34
N TRP A 550 -8.57 1.17 0.13
CA TRP A 550 -8.48 -0.08 -0.64
C TRP A 550 -7.14 -0.25 -1.38
N TYR A 551 -7.07 -0.02 -2.70
CA TYR A 551 -5.82 -0.18 -3.46
C TYR A 551 -4.77 0.86 -3.09
N CYS A 552 -5.16 1.97 -2.45
CA CYS A 552 -4.24 2.93 -1.87
C CYS A 552 -3.74 2.53 -0.47
N ASN A 553 -4.27 1.47 0.15
CA ASN A 553 -3.89 1.02 1.48
C ASN A 553 -2.65 0.08 1.44
N ASN A 554 -1.58 0.57 0.81
CA ASN A 554 -0.28 -0.11 0.69
C ASN A 554 0.82 0.84 1.20
N PRO A 555 1.88 0.35 1.87
CA PRO A 555 2.89 1.20 2.51
C PRO A 555 3.46 2.30 1.62
N SER A 556 3.87 1.96 0.40
CA SER A 556 4.44 2.92 -0.55
C SER A 556 3.47 4.06 -0.89
N ILE A 557 2.19 3.72 -1.09
CA ILE A 557 1.14 4.70 -1.43
C ILE A 557 0.73 5.50 -0.19
N ILE A 558 0.62 4.87 0.99
CA ILE A 558 0.32 5.58 2.24
C ILE A 558 1.41 6.61 2.53
N GLU A 559 2.68 6.25 2.36
CA GLU A 559 3.81 7.16 2.54
C GLU A 559 3.74 8.35 1.58
N GLU A 560 3.54 8.09 0.28
CA GLU A 560 3.39 9.10 -0.76
C GLU A 560 2.22 10.05 -0.48
N LEU A 561 1.04 9.52 -0.19
CA LEU A 561 -0.17 10.31 0.08
C LEU A 561 -0.03 11.14 1.35
N THR A 562 0.59 10.58 2.39
CA THR A 562 0.83 11.31 3.64
C THR A 562 1.77 12.48 3.40
N LYS A 563 2.91 12.24 2.72
CA LYS A 563 3.88 13.28 2.35
C LYS A 563 3.23 14.41 1.55
N MET A 564 2.59 14.06 0.44
CA MET A 564 1.94 15.01 -0.47
C MET A 564 0.83 15.82 0.22
N ARG A 565 -0.02 15.18 1.03
CA ARG A 565 -1.11 15.87 1.72
C ARG A 565 -0.59 16.79 2.82
N VAL A 566 0.46 16.40 3.55
CA VAL A 566 1.10 17.29 4.54
C VAL A 566 1.70 18.52 3.86
N GLU A 567 2.33 18.36 2.70
CA GLU A 567 2.90 19.48 1.94
C GLU A 567 1.85 20.49 1.47
N LEU A 568 0.67 20.02 1.05
CA LEU A 568 -0.37 20.87 0.47
C LEU A 568 -1.42 21.34 1.48
N LEU A 569 -1.73 20.56 2.50
CA LEU A 569 -2.82 20.79 3.46
C LEU A 569 -2.33 20.97 4.91
N GLY A 570 -1.04 20.78 5.19
CA GLY A 570 -0.55 20.71 6.57
C GLY A 570 -1.23 19.56 7.32
N THR A 571 -1.90 19.86 8.43
CA THR A 571 -2.63 18.86 9.22
C THR A 571 -4.13 18.82 8.93
N ALA A 572 -4.62 19.57 7.93
CA ALA A 572 -6.05 19.72 7.63
C ALA A 572 -6.65 18.57 6.79
N PHE A 573 -6.34 17.32 7.16
CA PHE A 573 -6.91 16.11 6.58
C PHE A 573 -6.82 14.95 7.61
N THR A 574 -7.52 13.86 7.36
CA THR A 574 -7.37 12.63 8.15
C THR A 574 -6.48 11.65 7.41
N ALA A 575 -5.35 11.26 8.02
CA ALA A 575 -4.30 10.52 7.30
C ALA A 575 -4.71 9.09 6.91
N GLN A 576 -5.52 8.41 7.72
CA GLN A 576 -5.89 7.02 7.49
C GLN A 576 -7.32 6.68 7.94
N HIS A 577 -7.90 5.65 7.32
CA HIS A 577 -9.01 4.85 7.86
C HIS A 577 -8.70 3.38 7.59
N SER A 578 -9.28 2.46 8.36
CA SER A 578 -8.92 1.05 8.18
C SER A 578 -9.71 0.36 7.08
N ASP A 579 -10.99 0.68 6.89
CA ASP A 579 -11.89 -0.11 6.03
C ASP A 579 -11.92 -1.59 6.50
N CYS A 580 -11.84 -1.83 7.82
CA CYS A 580 -11.89 -3.18 8.40
C CYS A 580 -13.24 -3.83 8.14
N ARG A 581 -13.22 -5.10 7.75
CA ARG A 581 -14.41 -5.97 7.65
C ARG A 581 -14.44 -7.04 8.73
N VAL A 582 -13.26 -7.50 9.15
CA VAL A 582 -13.07 -8.43 10.27
C VAL A 582 -12.47 -7.64 11.43
N LEU A 583 -13.01 -7.81 12.64
CA LEU A 583 -12.67 -7.00 13.82
C LEU A 583 -11.15 -6.86 14.03
N GLU A 584 -10.43 -7.97 14.01
CA GLU A 584 -9.01 -8.01 14.33
C GLU A 584 -8.12 -7.35 13.27
N GLN A 585 -8.63 -7.09 12.07
CA GLN A 585 -7.90 -6.32 11.06
C GLN A 585 -7.49 -4.94 11.58
N MET A 586 -8.24 -4.41 12.54
CA MET A 586 -7.96 -3.13 13.19
C MET A 586 -6.56 -3.12 13.81
N LEU A 587 -6.09 -4.26 14.34
CA LEU A 587 -4.78 -4.37 14.97
C LEU A 587 -3.66 -4.09 13.97
N TYR A 588 -3.60 -4.84 12.87
CA TYR A 588 -2.50 -4.68 11.92
C TYR A 588 -2.66 -3.45 11.03
N LYS A 589 -3.90 -3.09 10.63
CA LYS A 589 -4.11 -1.93 9.74
C LYS A 589 -3.64 -0.64 10.40
N TRP A 590 -3.91 -0.48 11.70
CA TRP A 590 -3.43 0.68 12.45
C TRP A 590 -1.95 0.58 12.79
N GLU A 591 -1.42 -0.60 13.14
CA GLU A 591 0.02 -0.78 13.38
C GLU A 591 0.84 -0.36 12.16
N HIS A 592 0.58 -0.99 11.01
CA HIS A 592 1.33 -0.76 9.78
C HIS A 592 1.17 0.68 9.30
N SER A 593 -0.05 1.23 9.38
CA SER A 593 -0.26 2.63 8.98
C SER A 593 0.48 3.61 9.88
N ARG A 594 0.56 3.37 11.19
CA ARG A 594 1.31 4.24 12.13
C ARG A 594 2.81 4.19 11.86
N GLU A 595 3.36 3.02 11.56
CA GLU A 595 4.75 2.88 11.18
C GLU A 595 5.08 3.74 9.95
N VAL A 596 4.28 3.58 8.88
CA VAL A 596 4.47 4.31 7.62
C VAL A 596 4.26 5.82 7.80
N ILE A 597 3.21 6.23 8.52
CA ILE A 597 2.93 7.66 8.79
C ILE A 597 4.05 8.28 9.64
N GLY A 598 4.55 7.58 10.66
CA GLY A 598 5.67 8.04 11.48
C GLY A 598 6.95 8.23 10.65
N GLN A 599 7.24 7.29 9.74
CA GLN A 599 8.36 7.39 8.81
C GLN A 599 8.18 8.56 7.82
N ALA A 600 6.96 8.79 7.34
CA ALA A 600 6.64 9.88 6.43
C ALA A 600 6.81 11.27 7.08
N LEU A 601 6.40 11.41 8.35
CA LEU A 601 6.40 12.70 9.06
C LEU A 601 7.78 13.14 9.55
N GLY A 602 8.63 12.19 9.97
CA GLY A 602 9.95 12.49 10.57
C GLY A 602 10.81 13.49 9.78
N PRO A 603 11.03 13.27 8.47
CA PRO A 603 11.83 14.18 7.64
C PRO A 603 11.30 15.61 7.53
N TYR A 604 9.99 15.84 7.69
CA TYR A 604 9.43 17.20 7.69
C TYR A 604 9.81 17.96 8.95
N TYR A 605 9.63 17.33 10.11
CA TYR A 605 9.98 17.93 11.39
C TYR A 605 11.50 18.14 11.52
N GLU A 606 12.31 17.20 11.06
CA GLU A 606 13.77 17.40 10.95
C GLU A 606 14.11 18.63 10.09
N ARG A 607 13.44 18.81 8.95
CA ARG A 607 13.65 19.95 8.07
C ARG A 607 13.30 21.26 8.76
N LEU A 608 12.20 21.31 9.52
CA LEU A 608 11.83 22.49 10.30
C LEU A 608 12.91 22.84 11.33
N VAL A 609 13.35 21.86 12.12
CA VAL A 609 14.39 22.07 13.14
C VAL A 609 15.72 22.49 12.52
N ARG A 610 16.12 21.87 11.39
CA ARG A 610 17.33 22.25 10.65
C ARG A 610 17.29 23.70 10.12
N ARG A 611 16.10 24.25 9.90
CA ARG A 611 15.88 25.65 9.48
C ARG A 611 15.70 26.61 10.66
N GLY A 612 15.90 26.14 11.89
CA GLY A 612 15.87 26.96 13.10
C GLY A 612 14.53 26.97 13.83
N TRP A 613 13.55 26.16 13.42
CA TRP A 613 12.30 26.01 14.19
C TRP A 613 12.58 25.28 15.51
N ARG A 614 12.07 25.82 16.61
CA ARG A 614 12.19 25.20 17.94
C ARG A 614 11.00 24.28 18.18
N LEU A 615 11.05 23.09 17.58
CA LEU A 615 10.00 22.09 17.72
C LEU A 615 9.92 21.57 19.16
N THR A 616 8.74 21.61 19.75
CA THR A 616 8.46 21.02 21.07
C THR A 616 7.72 19.69 20.94
N ARG A 617 7.79 18.86 22.00
CA ARG A 617 7.03 17.60 22.04
C ARG A 617 5.52 17.85 22.07
N GLY A 618 5.07 18.93 22.71
CA GLY A 618 3.66 19.34 22.72
C GLY A 618 3.13 19.72 21.33
N GLU A 619 3.90 20.44 20.51
CA GLU A 619 3.52 20.76 19.12
C GLU A 619 3.40 19.50 18.27
N LEU A 620 4.38 18.60 18.39
CA LEU A 620 4.36 17.34 17.66
C LEU A 620 3.13 16.50 18.03
N ARG A 621 2.84 16.36 19.32
CA ARG A 621 1.66 15.63 19.80
C ARG A 621 0.38 16.23 19.26
N ARG A 622 0.24 17.56 19.29
CA ARG A 622 -0.91 18.27 18.72
C ARG A 622 -1.08 17.93 17.24
N ASP A 623 -0.01 18.01 16.46
CA ASP A 623 -0.08 17.80 15.01
C ASP A 623 -0.42 16.34 14.65
N VAL A 624 0.18 15.38 15.35
CA VAL A 624 -0.14 13.95 15.22
C VAL A 624 -1.61 13.71 15.61
N GLN A 625 -2.07 14.33 16.70
CA GLN A 625 -3.45 14.23 17.15
C GLN A 625 -4.42 14.80 16.11
N LEU A 626 -4.08 15.91 15.46
CA LEU A 626 -4.87 16.46 14.35
C LEU A 626 -4.97 15.47 13.18
N LEU A 627 -3.85 14.93 12.70
CA LEU A 627 -3.82 14.03 11.54
C LEU A 627 -4.58 12.72 11.73
N LEU A 628 -4.59 12.18 12.96
CA LEU A 628 -5.08 10.83 13.25
C LEU A 628 -6.38 10.78 14.07
N ALA A 629 -6.87 11.92 14.55
CA ALA A 629 -8.14 12.01 15.27
C ALA A 629 -8.83 13.38 15.10
N GLY A 630 -8.13 14.45 15.44
CA GLY A 630 -8.69 15.76 15.72
C GLY A 630 -9.14 16.56 14.51
N SER A 631 -8.50 16.43 13.35
CA SER A 631 -8.89 17.21 12.16
C SER A 631 -10.26 16.80 11.62
N TYR A 632 -10.60 15.52 11.74
CA TYR A 632 -11.95 15.04 11.46
C TYR A 632 -12.94 15.66 12.45
N GLU A 633 -12.73 15.49 13.77
CA GLU A 633 -13.64 16.06 14.79
C GLU A 633 -13.80 17.58 14.63
N ALA A 634 -12.72 18.31 14.36
CA ALA A 634 -12.74 19.74 14.12
C ALA A 634 -13.53 20.12 12.86
N PHE A 635 -13.48 19.32 11.81
CA PHE A 635 -14.29 19.53 10.61
C PHE A 635 -15.77 19.20 10.88
N MET A 636 -16.05 18.17 11.66
CA MET A 636 -17.41 17.79 12.06
C MET A 636 -18.05 18.82 13.01
N ALA A 637 -17.26 19.51 13.83
CA ALA A 637 -17.75 20.50 14.79
C ALA A 637 -17.97 21.91 14.22
N ARG A 638 -17.38 22.23 13.05
CA ARG A 638 -17.64 23.46 12.30
C ARG A 638 -19.00 23.43 11.63
#